data_AF-T1JX51-F1
#
_entry.id   AF-T1JX51-F1
#
_cell.length_a   1.000
_cell.length_b   1.000
_cell.length_c   1.000
_cell.angle_alpha   90.00
_cell.angle_beta   90.00
_cell.angle_gamma   90.00
#
_symmetry.space_group_name_H-M   'P 1'
#
loop_
_entity.id
_entity.type
_entity.pdbx_description
1 polymer ?
#
loop_
_entity_poly.entity_id
_entity_poly.type
_entity_poly.pdbx_seq_one_letter_code
_entity_poly.pdbx_strand_id
1 'polypeptide(L)'
;MSQVILVTGGAGFIGSHCVLTLLESNYEIIVMDNLSNAICTEVNQNGLPESLRRIELITSKKIQFYNTDLLDARGIAQIFRDHKISAVIHFAGLKAVGESMVKPLEYYENNVAGTINLLKVMREYNVKNLIFSSSATVYGLPQYLPIDENHPTGSTITNPYGRTKFVIERILEDLSNSEKDWCIVSLRYFNPIGAHESGEIGEDPQGIPNNAFEKAKVPYEIVVRSPGDIDAMFADNRKALELSNPLVMATIQWNLREMPVTYEHSTPWKELTARGKFRRTLKVLLKIICLLLLLFSFITSLDFLSSGFRLLGGRAAGSVFHNNKLLRNPIVGLIIGILFTVLVQSSSASTSIAVTLVAAELIRVKEAIPFIMGANIGTSITNTIVSLFHSTDRNEFRRAFAAATVHDMFNWLTVIVLLPLEVTTGYLEVTTKIVVSSLKWEKSNTTSPEYLKKLTSPFSKLIVQLDNNAIMEIAIGNSSNSESLLKKDGKALINSLQLSDKTSVFCLSYRGRIALLIKKYGNAKYKLPWSMLIDYSALLMGCILTILVQSSSIFTSALTPLAGIGVISIERIYPLTLGSNVGTTTTGILAALTADASVLDNTLQLAFAHLFFNITGILLFYPIPWMRFPIRLAKILGNTTAKYRWFSIVYLLTVFFLLPIFFFLVSLAGPLTFAVVFTLFLATISSIMLINIMQSRRPSWLPLKLRTWNWLPLWMHSLDPMDSFLIKLRENINFLYCCKPHSGNSPTAKST
;
A
#
# COMPACT_ATOMS: atom_id res chain seq x y z
N MET A 1 -38.31 -12.86 -47.13
CA MET A 1 -38.53 -11.56 -46.45
C MET A 1 -37.21 -11.20 -45.77
N SER A 2 -36.70 -9.99 -45.95
CA SER A 2 -35.49 -9.56 -45.24
C SER A 2 -35.77 -9.58 -43.72
N GLN A 3 -34.91 -10.27 -42.97
CA GLN A 3 -35.00 -10.31 -41.51
C GLN A 3 -34.34 -9.05 -40.98
N VAL A 4 -35.15 -8.12 -40.45
CA VAL A 4 -34.65 -6.90 -39.82
C VAL A 4 -34.14 -7.25 -38.42
N ILE A 5 -32.89 -6.90 -38.13
CA ILE A 5 -32.23 -7.14 -36.84
C ILE A 5 -32.02 -5.80 -36.12
N LEU A 6 -32.55 -5.67 -34.91
CA LEU A 6 -32.25 -4.51 -34.06
C LEU A 6 -30.96 -4.77 -33.27
N VAL A 7 -29.97 -3.90 -33.42
CA VAL A 7 -28.71 -3.93 -32.68
C VAL A 7 -28.69 -2.77 -31.69
N THR A 8 -28.88 -3.07 -30.40
CA THR A 8 -28.80 -2.05 -29.35
C THR A 8 -27.35 -1.90 -28.90
N GLY A 9 -26.87 -0.67 -28.67
CA GLY A 9 -25.47 -0.39 -28.36
C GLY A 9 -24.55 -0.56 -29.58
N GLY A 10 -25.13 -0.48 -30.78
CA GLY A 10 -24.44 -0.78 -32.03
C GLY A 10 -23.40 0.26 -32.45
N ALA A 11 -23.37 1.44 -31.81
CA ALA A 11 -22.32 2.43 -32.07
C ALA A 11 -21.04 2.18 -31.25
N GLY A 12 -21.09 1.31 -30.24
CA GLY A 12 -19.95 0.95 -29.40
C GLY A 12 -18.95 -0.01 -30.07
N PHE A 13 -17.89 -0.39 -29.34
CA PHE A 13 -16.78 -1.20 -29.90
C PHE A 13 -17.23 -2.53 -30.52
N ILE A 14 -17.79 -3.45 -29.73
CA ILE A 14 -18.21 -4.78 -30.23
C ILE A 14 -19.44 -4.64 -31.13
N GLY A 15 -20.37 -3.77 -30.76
CA GLY A 15 -21.61 -3.53 -31.50
C GLY A 15 -21.35 -3.07 -32.94
N SER A 16 -20.43 -2.13 -33.14
CA SER A 16 -20.09 -1.61 -34.48
C SER A 16 -19.44 -2.68 -35.37
N HIS A 17 -18.59 -3.55 -34.82
CA HIS A 17 -18.03 -4.68 -35.57
C HIS A 17 -19.12 -5.69 -35.94
N CYS A 18 -20.09 -5.94 -35.05
CA CYS A 18 -21.23 -6.80 -35.35
C CYS A 18 -22.13 -6.20 -36.45
N VAL A 19 -22.40 -4.89 -36.38
CA VAL A 19 -23.12 -4.13 -37.42
C VAL A 19 -22.45 -4.30 -38.79
N LEU A 20 -21.12 -4.13 -38.86
CA LEU A 20 -20.35 -4.33 -40.08
C LEU A 20 -20.52 -5.75 -40.64
N THR A 21 -20.31 -6.78 -39.80
CA THR A 21 -20.43 -8.19 -40.23
C THR A 21 -21.86 -8.55 -40.68
N LEU A 22 -22.89 -7.99 -40.04
CA LEU A 22 -24.29 -8.20 -40.45
C LEU A 22 -24.58 -7.56 -41.80
N LEU A 23 -24.08 -6.35 -42.04
CA LEU A 23 -24.22 -5.67 -43.34
C LEU A 23 -23.50 -6.43 -44.45
N GLU A 24 -22.28 -6.92 -44.22
CA GLU A 24 -21.54 -7.75 -45.18
C GLU A 24 -22.28 -9.06 -45.49
N SER A 25 -22.94 -9.63 -44.47
CA SER A 25 -23.79 -10.81 -44.61
C SER A 25 -25.18 -10.52 -45.20
N ASN A 26 -25.42 -9.29 -45.68
CA ASN A 26 -26.67 -8.82 -46.31
C ASN A 26 -27.91 -8.87 -45.40
N TYR A 27 -27.74 -8.77 -44.09
CA TYR A 27 -28.87 -8.53 -43.19
C TYR A 27 -29.34 -7.07 -43.25
N GLU A 28 -30.63 -6.88 -43.08
CA GLU A 28 -31.21 -5.56 -42.85
C GLU A 28 -31.11 -5.26 -41.35
N ILE A 29 -30.55 -4.10 -41.00
CA ILE A 29 -30.24 -3.76 -39.61
C ILE A 29 -30.77 -2.39 -39.22
N ILE A 30 -31.13 -2.28 -37.95
CA ILE A 30 -31.45 -1.03 -37.29
C ILE A 30 -30.53 -0.91 -36.08
N VAL A 31 -29.89 0.24 -35.90
CA VAL A 31 -29.03 0.50 -34.75
C VAL A 31 -29.72 1.45 -33.79
N MET A 32 -29.72 1.07 -32.51
CA MET A 32 -30.18 1.91 -31.40
C MET A 32 -29.01 2.16 -30.45
N ASP A 33 -28.72 3.41 -30.10
CA ASP A 33 -27.68 3.77 -29.14
C ASP A 33 -28.02 5.12 -28.49
N ASN A 34 -27.61 5.37 -27.23
CA ASN A 34 -27.80 6.67 -26.57
C ASN A 34 -26.52 7.54 -26.59
N LEU A 35 -25.44 7.02 -27.20
CA LEU A 35 -24.16 7.70 -27.37
C LEU A 35 -23.43 8.00 -26.06
N SER A 36 -23.82 7.35 -24.96
CA SER A 36 -23.18 7.48 -23.65
C SER A 36 -21.68 7.14 -23.66
N ASN A 37 -21.25 6.24 -24.55
CA ASN A 37 -19.85 5.87 -24.75
C ASN A 37 -19.51 5.62 -26.23
N ALA A 38 -20.10 6.41 -27.13
CA ALA A 38 -19.80 6.40 -28.57
C ALA A 38 -19.62 7.83 -29.07
N ILE A 39 -18.61 8.08 -29.92
CA ILE A 39 -18.33 9.43 -30.42
C ILE A 39 -19.35 9.84 -31.50
N CYS A 40 -19.92 11.03 -31.31
CA CYS A 40 -20.60 11.78 -32.36
C CYS A 40 -19.83 13.08 -32.62
N THR A 41 -19.41 13.33 -33.86
CA THR A 41 -18.66 14.54 -34.23
C THR A 41 -19.60 15.62 -34.75
N GLU A 42 -19.42 16.88 -34.31
CA GLU A 42 -20.22 18.05 -34.72
C GLU A 42 -20.23 18.31 -36.25
N VAL A 43 -19.31 17.70 -37.00
CA VAL A 43 -19.15 17.84 -38.46
C VAL A 43 -20.22 17.06 -39.25
N ASN A 44 -21.00 16.20 -38.60
CA ASN A 44 -21.90 15.26 -39.29
C ASN A 44 -23.30 15.85 -39.50
N GLN A 45 -23.59 16.28 -40.74
CA GLN A 45 -24.90 16.80 -41.18
C GLN A 45 -26.06 15.78 -41.02
N ASN A 46 -25.77 14.50 -40.77
CA ASN A 46 -26.75 13.40 -40.72
C ASN A 46 -26.97 12.81 -39.30
N GLY A 47 -26.29 13.32 -38.27
CA GLY A 47 -26.48 12.86 -36.88
C GLY A 47 -26.01 11.43 -36.55
N LEU A 48 -25.33 10.74 -37.49
CA LEU A 48 -24.78 9.40 -37.27
C LEU A 48 -23.52 9.44 -36.38
N PRO A 49 -23.36 8.46 -35.47
CA PRO A 49 -22.11 8.23 -34.74
C PRO A 49 -20.95 7.93 -35.68
N GLU A 50 -19.74 8.33 -35.31
CA GLU A 50 -18.57 8.25 -36.17
C GLU A 50 -18.23 6.80 -36.56
N SER A 51 -18.42 5.84 -35.65
CA SER A 51 -18.23 4.41 -35.91
C SER A 51 -19.17 3.92 -37.03
N LEU A 52 -20.46 4.28 -36.98
CA LEU A 52 -21.44 3.89 -37.99
C LEU A 52 -21.19 4.59 -39.33
N ARG A 53 -20.77 5.86 -39.31
CA ARG A 53 -20.42 6.60 -40.54
C ARG A 53 -19.27 5.91 -41.28
N ARG A 54 -18.23 5.47 -40.56
CA ARG A 54 -17.11 4.72 -41.15
C ARG A 54 -17.57 3.38 -41.70
N ILE A 55 -18.51 2.71 -41.06
CA ILE A 55 -19.11 1.48 -41.60
C ILE A 55 -19.89 1.73 -42.89
N GLU A 56 -20.66 2.82 -42.99
CA GLU A 56 -21.30 3.19 -44.26
C GLU A 56 -20.27 3.41 -45.38
N LEU A 57 -19.10 3.98 -45.07
CA LEU A 57 -18.01 4.16 -46.03
C LEU A 57 -17.37 2.82 -46.44
N ILE A 58 -17.12 1.92 -45.48
CA ILE A 58 -16.53 0.60 -45.75
C ILE A 58 -17.46 -0.25 -46.60
N THR A 59 -18.75 -0.29 -46.25
CA THR A 59 -19.73 -1.20 -46.87
C THR A 59 -20.48 -0.59 -48.05
N SER A 60 -20.43 0.73 -48.22
CA SER A 60 -21.32 1.50 -49.11
C SER A 60 -22.82 1.24 -48.88
N LYS A 61 -23.20 0.78 -47.68
CA LYS A 61 -24.59 0.52 -47.28
C LYS A 61 -25.05 1.55 -46.25
N LYS A 62 -26.32 1.93 -46.33
CA LYS A 62 -26.93 2.88 -45.39
C LYS A 62 -27.37 2.20 -44.11
N ILE A 63 -27.15 2.89 -42.98
CA ILE A 63 -27.50 2.40 -41.65
C ILE A 63 -28.60 3.27 -41.07
N GLN A 64 -29.72 2.64 -40.69
CA GLN A 64 -30.76 3.32 -39.94
C GLN A 64 -30.40 3.38 -38.46
N PHE A 65 -30.32 4.60 -37.91
CA PHE A 65 -29.87 4.87 -36.55
C PHE A 65 -30.95 5.60 -35.73
N TYR A 66 -31.17 5.13 -34.51
CA TYR A 66 -32.04 5.75 -33.51
C TYR A 66 -31.21 6.14 -32.28
N ASN A 67 -31.19 7.44 -31.96
CA ASN A 67 -30.64 7.93 -30.71
C ASN A 67 -31.68 7.74 -29.59
N THR A 68 -31.62 6.62 -28.90
CA THR A 68 -32.64 6.23 -27.91
C THR A 68 -32.02 5.44 -26.76
N ASP A 69 -32.44 5.75 -25.54
CA ASP A 69 -31.98 5.11 -24.31
C ASP A 69 -32.80 3.85 -23.98
N LEU A 70 -32.17 2.83 -23.39
CA LEU A 70 -32.87 1.64 -22.89
C LEU A 70 -33.91 1.96 -21.79
N LEU A 71 -33.73 3.07 -21.08
CA LEU A 71 -34.66 3.53 -20.06
C LEU A 71 -35.90 4.22 -20.66
N ASP A 72 -35.87 4.62 -21.93
CA ASP A 72 -37.03 5.17 -22.64
C ASP A 72 -37.84 4.06 -23.32
N ALA A 73 -38.68 3.39 -22.55
CA ALA A 73 -39.56 2.34 -23.06
C ALA A 73 -40.48 2.80 -24.21
N ARG A 74 -40.85 4.09 -24.26
CA ARG A 74 -41.69 4.62 -25.35
C ARG A 74 -40.89 4.78 -26.63
N GLY A 75 -39.67 5.27 -26.53
CA GLY A 75 -38.72 5.34 -27.64
C GLY A 75 -38.44 3.96 -28.22
N ILE A 76 -38.18 2.94 -27.38
CA ILE A 76 -38.02 1.56 -27.83
C ILE A 76 -39.27 1.07 -28.55
N ALA A 77 -40.46 1.25 -27.96
CA ALA A 77 -41.72 0.83 -28.59
C ALA A 77 -41.98 1.52 -29.94
N GLN A 78 -41.55 2.77 -30.11
CA GLN A 78 -41.64 3.48 -31.38
C GLN A 78 -40.80 2.78 -32.47
N ILE A 79 -39.58 2.35 -32.15
CA ILE A 79 -38.72 1.61 -33.10
C ILE A 79 -39.39 0.29 -33.53
N PHE A 80 -39.97 -0.45 -32.59
CA PHE A 80 -40.67 -1.71 -32.90
C PHE A 80 -41.98 -1.50 -33.67
N ARG A 81 -42.61 -0.33 -33.56
CA ARG A 81 -43.80 0.01 -34.34
C ARG A 81 -43.45 0.38 -35.77
N ASP A 82 -42.37 1.12 -35.96
CA ASP A 82 -41.93 1.59 -37.27
C ASP A 82 -41.32 0.47 -38.12
N HIS A 83 -40.88 -0.62 -37.49
CA HIS A 83 -40.10 -1.67 -38.13
C HIS A 83 -40.57 -3.08 -37.78
N LYS A 84 -40.59 -3.97 -38.77
CA LYS A 84 -40.85 -5.41 -38.57
C LYS A 84 -39.60 -6.15 -38.11
N ILE A 85 -39.20 -5.91 -36.87
CA ILE A 85 -38.01 -6.54 -36.26
C ILE A 85 -38.26 -8.04 -36.07
N SER A 86 -37.27 -8.85 -36.44
CA SER A 86 -37.31 -10.32 -36.33
C SER A 86 -36.46 -10.88 -35.19
N ALA A 87 -35.38 -10.19 -34.84
CA ALA A 87 -34.48 -10.54 -33.76
C ALA A 87 -33.78 -9.30 -33.20
N VAL A 88 -33.29 -9.40 -31.96
CA VAL A 88 -32.53 -8.34 -31.28
C VAL A 88 -31.15 -8.86 -30.87
N ILE A 89 -30.11 -8.08 -31.13
CA ILE A 89 -28.77 -8.28 -30.57
C ILE A 89 -28.48 -7.16 -29.58
N HIS A 90 -28.37 -7.52 -28.30
CA HIS A 90 -28.33 -6.59 -27.19
C HIS A 90 -26.91 -6.40 -26.67
N PHE A 91 -26.23 -5.33 -27.12
CA PHE A 91 -24.92 -4.89 -26.61
C PHE A 91 -25.03 -3.74 -25.59
N ALA A 92 -26.07 -2.92 -25.71
CA ALA A 92 -26.27 -1.73 -24.86
C ALA A 92 -26.18 -2.07 -23.36
N GLY A 93 -25.31 -1.35 -22.66
CA GLY A 93 -25.05 -1.54 -21.24
C GLY A 93 -23.75 -0.87 -20.80
N LEU A 94 -23.72 -0.35 -19.59
CA LEU A 94 -22.50 0.15 -18.97
C LEU A 94 -21.54 -1.02 -18.71
N LYS A 95 -20.26 -0.84 -19.09
CA LYS A 95 -19.25 -1.93 -19.11
C LYS A 95 -18.05 -1.75 -18.18
N ALA A 96 -17.85 -0.57 -17.59
CA ALA A 96 -16.62 -0.28 -16.85
C ALA A 96 -16.66 -0.85 -15.44
N VAL A 97 -15.93 -1.97 -15.21
CA VAL A 97 -15.85 -2.63 -13.90
C VAL A 97 -15.50 -1.67 -12.77
N GLY A 98 -14.50 -0.81 -12.97
CA GLY A 98 -14.06 0.16 -11.96
C GLY A 98 -15.13 1.21 -11.61
N GLU A 99 -15.85 1.72 -12.60
CA GLU A 99 -16.94 2.68 -12.38
C GLU A 99 -18.13 2.02 -11.69
N SER A 100 -18.45 0.76 -12.04
CA SER A 100 -19.57 0.02 -11.44
C SER A 100 -19.48 -0.09 -9.92
N MET A 101 -18.26 -0.13 -9.38
CA MET A 101 -18.02 -0.16 -7.92
C MET A 101 -18.36 1.16 -7.23
N VAL A 102 -18.26 2.28 -7.96
CA VAL A 102 -18.54 3.63 -7.45
C VAL A 102 -20.01 3.99 -7.65
N LYS A 103 -20.60 3.54 -8.77
CA LYS A 103 -21.96 3.86 -9.20
C LYS A 103 -22.83 2.61 -9.39
N PRO A 104 -23.02 1.79 -8.34
CA PRO A 104 -23.73 0.51 -8.48
C PRO A 104 -25.18 0.70 -8.96
N LEU A 105 -25.89 1.72 -8.46
CA LEU A 105 -27.29 1.97 -8.82
C LEU A 105 -27.45 2.33 -10.30
N GLU A 106 -26.59 3.19 -10.86
CA GLU A 106 -26.59 3.52 -12.29
C GLU A 106 -26.40 2.26 -13.16
N TYR A 107 -25.53 1.33 -12.73
CA TYR A 107 -25.32 0.07 -13.43
C TYR A 107 -26.54 -0.86 -13.36
N TYR A 108 -27.17 -0.99 -12.19
CA TYR A 108 -28.39 -1.80 -12.06
C TYR A 108 -29.57 -1.19 -12.82
N GLU A 109 -29.75 0.12 -12.77
CA GLU A 109 -30.80 0.83 -13.49
C GLU A 109 -30.59 0.68 -15.01
N ASN A 110 -29.44 1.09 -15.54
CA ASN A 110 -29.18 1.02 -16.96
C ASN A 110 -29.16 -0.42 -17.49
N ASN A 111 -28.42 -1.32 -16.84
CA ASN A 111 -28.24 -2.67 -17.38
C ASN A 111 -29.43 -3.56 -17.07
N VAL A 112 -29.93 -3.60 -15.84
CA VAL A 112 -31.02 -4.54 -15.49
C VAL A 112 -32.38 -3.97 -15.84
N ALA A 113 -32.71 -2.76 -15.38
CA ALA A 113 -34.02 -2.17 -15.69
C ALA A 113 -34.15 -1.85 -17.18
N GLY A 114 -33.08 -1.37 -17.82
CA GLY A 114 -33.04 -1.16 -19.28
C GLY A 114 -33.27 -2.45 -20.08
N THR A 115 -32.63 -3.57 -19.73
CA THR A 115 -32.91 -4.86 -20.38
C THR A 115 -34.36 -5.31 -20.13
N ILE A 116 -34.91 -5.11 -18.94
CA ILE A 116 -36.32 -5.43 -18.65
C ILE A 116 -37.27 -4.61 -19.53
N ASN A 117 -37.01 -3.33 -19.76
CA ASN A 117 -37.80 -2.50 -20.66
C ASN A 117 -37.77 -3.04 -22.10
N LEU A 118 -36.58 -3.39 -22.60
CA LEU A 118 -36.41 -3.99 -23.92
C LEU A 118 -37.19 -5.31 -24.05
N LEU A 119 -37.07 -6.22 -23.07
CA LEU A 119 -37.79 -7.49 -23.05
C LEU A 119 -39.32 -7.32 -23.04
N LYS A 120 -39.83 -6.32 -22.30
CA LYS A 120 -41.27 -6.00 -22.28
C LYS A 120 -41.77 -5.57 -23.66
N VAL A 121 -41.04 -4.69 -24.34
CA VAL A 121 -41.40 -4.23 -25.70
C VAL A 121 -41.27 -5.36 -26.71
N MET A 122 -40.18 -6.14 -26.64
CA MET A 122 -40.01 -7.34 -27.47
C MET A 122 -41.20 -8.29 -27.33
N ARG A 123 -41.66 -8.54 -26.10
CA ARG A 123 -42.85 -9.36 -25.83
C ARG A 123 -44.13 -8.76 -26.41
N GLU A 124 -44.34 -7.44 -26.24
CA GLU A 124 -45.51 -6.71 -26.75
C GLU A 124 -45.65 -6.83 -28.28
N TYR A 125 -44.53 -6.75 -29.01
CA TYR A 125 -44.49 -6.83 -30.47
C TYR A 125 -44.20 -8.25 -31.00
N ASN A 126 -44.26 -9.26 -30.12
CA ASN A 126 -44.04 -10.67 -30.44
C ASN A 126 -42.67 -10.98 -31.11
N VAL A 127 -41.61 -10.27 -30.71
CA VAL A 127 -40.23 -10.52 -31.14
C VAL A 127 -39.51 -11.31 -30.05
N LYS A 128 -39.32 -12.62 -30.27
CA LYS A 128 -38.86 -13.55 -29.21
C LYS A 128 -37.46 -14.13 -29.45
N ASN A 129 -36.71 -13.59 -30.40
CA ASN A 129 -35.33 -13.98 -30.69
C ASN A 129 -34.36 -12.94 -30.13
N LEU A 130 -33.49 -13.34 -29.19
CA LEU A 130 -32.53 -12.46 -28.53
C LEU A 130 -31.12 -13.06 -28.48
N ILE A 131 -30.13 -12.28 -28.91
CA ILE A 131 -28.72 -12.53 -28.60
C ILE A 131 -28.28 -11.51 -27.55
N PHE A 132 -27.87 -11.99 -26.39
CA PHE A 132 -27.44 -11.16 -25.27
C PHE A 132 -25.92 -11.18 -25.12
N SER A 133 -25.34 -9.97 -24.98
CA SER A 133 -23.93 -9.80 -24.66
C SER A 133 -23.68 -10.01 -23.17
N SER A 134 -23.34 -11.23 -22.78
CA SER A 134 -22.89 -11.57 -21.43
C SER A 134 -21.35 -11.42 -21.32
N SER A 135 -20.76 -11.95 -20.25
CA SER A 135 -19.34 -11.82 -19.96
C SER A 135 -18.81 -12.98 -19.12
N ALA A 136 -17.58 -13.40 -19.34
CA ALA A 136 -16.87 -14.36 -18.48
C ALA A 136 -16.77 -13.90 -17.01
N THR A 137 -17.05 -12.63 -16.71
CA THR A 137 -17.17 -12.13 -15.32
C THR A 137 -18.29 -12.81 -14.53
N VAL A 138 -19.28 -13.43 -15.19
CA VAL A 138 -20.35 -14.18 -14.49
C VAL A 138 -19.83 -15.43 -13.77
N TYR A 139 -18.69 -15.98 -14.21
CA TYR A 139 -18.03 -17.12 -13.57
C TYR A 139 -17.35 -16.75 -12.24
N GLY A 140 -17.18 -15.45 -11.96
CA GLY A 140 -16.52 -14.96 -10.76
C GLY A 140 -15.05 -15.37 -10.70
N LEU A 141 -14.57 -15.81 -9.54
CA LEU A 141 -13.24 -16.37 -9.36
C LEU A 141 -13.22 -17.79 -9.94
N PRO A 142 -12.40 -18.08 -10.99
CA PRO A 142 -12.38 -19.41 -11.60
C PRO A 142 -11.94 -20.49 -10.60
N GLN A 143 -12.68 -21.60 -10.59
CA GLN A 143 -12.38 -22.79 -9.80
C GLN A 143 -11.46 -23.75 -10.57
N TYR A 144 -11.56 -23.77 -11.90
CA TYR A 144 -10.69 -24.53 -12.80
C TYR A 144 -10.52 -23.83 -14.15
N LEU A 145 -9.54 -24.29 -14.93
CA LEU A 145 -9.23 -23.83 -16.28
C LEU A 145 -9.05 -25.04 -17.22
N PRO A 146 -9.45 -24.95 -18.50
CA PRO A 146 -10.22 -23.84 -19.11
C PRO A 146 -11.62 -23.72 -18.50
N ILE A 147 -12.20 -22.52 -18.57
CA ILE A 147 -13.56 -22.27 -18.07
C ILE A 147 -14.54 -22.71 -19.16
N ASP A 148 -15.31 -23.76 -18.90
CA ASP A 148 -16.42 -24.17 -19.75
C ASP A 148 -17.74 -23.52 -19.29
N GLU A 149 -18.83 -23.73 -20.04
CA GLU A 149 -20.15 -23.18 -19.71
C GLU A 149 -20.80 -23.82 -18.48
N ASN A 150 -20.36 -25.01 -18.07
CA ASN A 150 -20.81 -25.72 -16.86
C ASN A 150 -20.14 -25.18 -15.59
N HIS A 151 -19.11 -24.34 -15.72
CA HIS A 151 -18.45 -23.70 -14.59
C HIS A 151 -19.46 -22.90 -13.74
N PRO A 152 -19.39 -22.97 -12.40
CA PRO A 152 -20.29 -22.21 -11.53
C PRO A 152 -20.30 -20.71 -11.85
N THR A 153 -21.50 -20.12 -11.85
CA THR A 153 -21.71 -18.68 -12.02
C THR A 153 -22.31 -18.04 -10.76
N GLY A 154 -22.17 -16.72 -10.62
CA GLY A 154 -22.83 -15.93 -9.56
C GLY A 154 -22.17 -15.95 -8.17
N SER A 155 -21.58 -17.07 -7.76
CA SER A 155 -21.17 -17.34 -6.37
C SER A 155 -19.91 -16.59 -5.89
N THR A 156 -19.16 -15.94 -6.78
CA THR A 156 -17.91 -15.23 -6.44
C THR A 156 -17.71 -13.92 -7.24
N ILE A 157 -18.79 -13.34 -7.77
CA ILE A 157 -18.69 -12.10 -8.55
C ILE A 157 -18.33 -10.90 -7.64
N THR A 158 -17.23 -10.22 -7.96
CA THR A 158 -16.61 -9.19 -7.13
C THR A 158 -17.08 -7.76 -7.40
N ASN A 159 -17.83 -7.53 -8.49
CA ASN A 159 -18.20 -6.18 -8.93
C ASN A 159 -19.67 -6.07 -9.41
N PRO A 160 -20.31 -4.89 -9.27
CA PRO A 160 -21.68 -4.66 -9.73
C PRO A 160 -21.89 -4.94 -11.22
N TYR A 161 -20.97 -4.56 -12.12
CA TYR A 161 -21.09 -4.86 -13.55
C TYR A 161 -21.31 -6.36 -13.81
N GLY A 162 -20.44 -7.23 -13.29
CA GLY A 162 -20.58 -8.68 -13.45
C GLY A 162 -21.88 -9.21 -12.82
N ARG A 163 -22.32 -8.61 -11.69
CA ARG A 163 -23.59 -8.98 -11.06
C ARG A 163 -24.77 -8.61 -11.94
N THR A 164 -24.75 -7.46 -12.63
CA THR A 164 -25.82 -7.11 -13.58
C THR A 164 -25.92 -8.12 -14.71
N LYS A 165 -24.80 -8.57 -15.28
CA LYS A 165 -24.79 -9.61 -16.33
C LYS A 165 -25.34 -10.94 -15.84
N PHE A 166 -24.93 -11.39 -14.65
CA PHE A 166 -25.46 -12.61 -14.05
C PHE A 166 -26.97 -12.51 -13.76
N VAL A 167 -27.43 -11.39 -13.18
CA VAL A 167 -28.86 -11.15 -12.93
C VAL A 167 -29.65 -11.17 -14.23
N ILE A 168 -29.15 -10.54 -15.30
CA ILE A 168 -29.82 -10.58 -16.61
C ILE A 168 -29.86 -12.01 -17.14
N GLU A 169 -28.78 -12.80 -17.04
CA GLU A 169 -28.83 -14.22 -17.42
C GLU A 169 -29.91 -15.01 -16.65
N ARG A 170 -30.09 -14.74 -15.34
CA ARG A 170 -31.18 -15.36 -14.56
C ARG A 170 -32.57 -14.93 -15.06
N ILE A 171 -32.76 -13.63 -15.32
CA ILE A 171 -34.03 -13.11 -15.87
C ILE A 171 -34.36 -13.76 -17.22
N LEU A 172 -33.36 -13.90 -18.09
CA LEU A 172 -33.52 -14.51 -19.41
C LEU A 172 -33.81 -16.02 -19.31
N GLU A 173 -33.14 -16.71 -18.39
CA GLU A 173 -33.42 -18.12 -18.08
C GLU A 173 -34.86 -18.30 -17.58
N ASP A 174 -35.30 -17.51 -16.60
CA ASP A 174 -36.66 -17.53 -16.06
C ASP A 174 -37.71 -17.22 -17.14
N LEU A 175 -37.43 -16.26 -18.03
CA LEU A 175 -38.31 -15.91 -19.14
C LEU A 175 -38.43 -17.08 -20.14
N SER A 176 -37.31 -17.66 -20.58
CA SER A 176 -37.32 -18.83 -21.49
C SER A 176 -37.94 -20.07 -20.85
N ASN A 177 -37.85 -20.19 -19.53
CA ASN A 177 -38.47 -21.28 -18.78
C ASN A 177 -39.99 -21.13 -18.69
N SER A 178 -40.49 -19.90 -18.49
CA SER A 178 -41.91 -19.60 -18.38
C SER A 178 -42.63 -19.48 -19.73
N GLU A 179 -41.96 -18.92 -20.76
CA GLU A 179 -42.48 -18.72 -22.11
C GLU A 179 -41.60 -19.50 -23.13
N LYS A 180 -42.00 -20.73 -23.48
CA LYS A 180 -41.18 -21.70 -24.25
C LYS A 180 -40.86 -21.31 -25.70
N ASP A 181 -41.51 -20.29 -26.24
CA ASP A 181 -41.30 -19.80 -27.60
C ASP A 181 -40.22 -18.70 -27.69
N TRP A 182 -39.59 -18.34 -26.57
CA TRP A 182 -38.39 -17.51 -26.57
C TRP A 182 -37.13 -18.28 -26.98
N CYS A 183 -36.42 -17.75 -27.97
CA CYS A 183 -35.11 -18.23 -28.41
C CYS A 183 -34.02 -17.24 -27.98
N ILE A 184 -33.28 -17.60 -26.93
CA ILE A 184 -32.31 -16.70 -26.29
C ILE A 184 -30.91 -17.34 -26.30
N VAL A 185 -29.92 -16.59 -26.78
CA VAL A 185 -28.50 -16.97 -26.76
C VAL A 185 -27.72 -15.95 -25.93
N SER A 186 -27.14 -16.37 -24.82
CA SER A 186 -26.24 -15.52 -24.01
C SER A 186 -24.79 -15.82 -24.34
N LEU A 187 -24.09 -14.87 -24.97
CA LEU A 187 -22.69 -15.01 -25.36
C LEU A 187 -21.78 -14.44 -24.26
N ARG A 188 -21.01 -15.30 -23.58
CA ARG A 188 -20.10 -14.89 -22.49
C ARG A 188 -18.73 -14.51 -23.06
N TYR A 189 -18.56 -13.25 -23.42
CA TYR A 189 -17.26 -12.76 -23.93
C TYR A 189 -16.19 -12.79 -22.85
N PHE A 190 -14.97 -13.19 -23.25
CA PHE A 190 -13.77 -13.06 -22.40
C PHE A 190 -13.22 -11.64 -22.50
N ASN A 191 -12.11 -11.45 -23.21
CA ASN A 191 -11.44 -10.17 -23.36
C ASN A 191 -11.36 -9.82 -24.86
N PRO A 192 -12.37 -9.13 -25.41
CA PRO A 192 -12.31 -8.64 -26.78
C PRO A 192 -11.14 -7.67 -26.96
N ILE A 193 -10.34 -7.88 -28.01
CA ILE A 193 -9.23 -7.01 -28.42
C ILE A 193 -9.18 -6.98 -29.96
N GLY A 194 -8.42 -6.04 -30.51
CA GLY A 194 -8.25 -5.87 -31.95
C GLY A 194 -9.12 -4.76 -32.54
N ALA A 195 -9.18 -4.71 -33.87
CA ALA A 195 -9.91 -3.73 -34.65
C ALA A 195 -10.25 -4.36 -36.01
N HIS A 196 -11.13 -3.72 -36.79
CA HIS A 196 -11.35 -4.13 -38.16
C HIS A 196 -10.05 -4.00 -38.97
N GLU A 197 -9.83 -4.89 -39.92
CA GLU A 197 -8.58 -4.97 -40.70
C GLU A 197 -8.28 -3.72 -41.51
N SER A 198 -9.29 -2.91 -41.86
CA SER A 198 -9.08 -1.61 -42.49
C SER A 198 -8.41 -0.57 -41.59
N GLY A 199 -8.41 -0.77 -40.28
CA GLY A 199 -7.94 0.22 -39.29
C GLY A 199 -8.90 1.39 -39.07
N GLU A 200 -10.04 1.43 -39.76
CA GLU A 200 -11.00 2.55 -39.70
C GLU A 200 -11.90 2.51 -38.47
N ILE A 201 -12.19 1.33 -37.91
CA ILE A 201 -13.01 1.19 -36.69
C ILE A 201 -12.29 0.29 -35.67
N GLY A 202 -12.43 0.62 -34.38
CA GLY A 202 -11.75 -0.04 -33.28
C GLY A 202 -12.31 0.40 -31.92
N GLU A 203 -11.67 -0.01 -30.82
CA GLU A 203 -12.05 0.48 -29.49
C GLU A 203 -11.59 1.94 -29.33
N ASP A 204 -12.53 2.82 -28.95
CA ASP A 204 -12.30 4.27 -28.80
C ASP A 204 -12.66 4.73 -27.38
N PRO A 205 -11.76 4.49 -26.40
CA PRO A 205 -12.03 4.81 -25.01
C PRO A 205 -12.03 6.32 -24.77
N GLN A 206 -13.10 6.84 -24.16
CA GLN A 206 -13.14 8.22 -23.70
C GLN A 206 -12.29 8.39 -22.43
N GLY A 207 -11.26 9.22 -22.52
CA GLY A 207 -10.34 9.47 -21.41
C GLY A 207 -9.22 8.43 -21.31
N ILE A 208 -8.77 8.13 -20.08
CA ILE A 208 -7.69 7.16 -19.88
C ILE A 208 -8.28 5.76 -20.03
N PRO A 209 -7.73 4.92 -20.93
CA PRO A 209 -8.29 3.59 -21.18
C PRO A 209 -8.36 2.76 -19.90
N ASN A 210 -9.38 1.93 -19.73
CA ASN A 210 -9.52 1.09 -18.54
C ASN A 210 -8.97 -0.32 -18.78
N ASN A 211 -8.95 -0.80 -20.02
CA ASN A 211 -8.49 -2.14 -20.36
C ASN A 211 -6.95 -2.18 -20.44
N ALA A 212 -6.37 -3.33 -20.09
CA ALA A 212 -4.90 -3.48 -19.99
C ALA A 212 -4.18 -3.31 -21.34
N PHE A 213 -4.82 -3.72 -22.45
CA PHE A 213 -4.24 -3.69 -23.78
C PHE A 213 -4.19 -2.27 -24.37
N GLU A 214 -5.23 -1.46 -24.15
CA GLU A 214 -5.27 -0.06 -24.59
C GLU A 214 -4.17 0.79 -23.92
N LYS A 215 -3.71 0.39 -22.73
CA LYS A 215 -2.61 1.05 -21.99
C LYS A 215 -1.23 0.69 -22.52
N ALA A 216 -1.09 -0.44 -23.20
CA ALA A 216 0.18 -0.94 -23.68
C ALA A 216 0.49 -0.28 -25.05
N LYS A 217 1.18 0.86 -25.05
CA LYS A 217 1.84 1.43 -26.25
C LYS A 217 3.04 0.58 -26.68
N VAL A 218 2.83 -0.71 -26.95
CA VAL A 218 3.89 -1.65 -27.36
C VAL A 218 3.57 -2.10 -28.79
N PRO A 219 4.52 -2.01 -29.74
CA PRO A 219 4.31 -2.52 -31.08
C PRO A 219 4.29 -4.05 -31.01
N TYR A 220 3.14 -4.65 -31.24
CA TYR A 220 3.04 -6.08 -31.53
C TYR A 220 2.64 -6.23 -33.00
N GLU A 221 3.27 -7.18 -33.68
CA GLU A 221 2.83 -7.69 -34.97
C GLU A 221 1.46 -8.37 -34.78
N ILE A 222 0.42 -7.83 -35.41
CA ILE A 222 -0.90 -8.45 -35.45
C ILE A 222 -0.83 -9.53 -36.53
N VAL A 223 -0.79 -10.80 -36.12
CA VAL A 223 -0.89 -11.94 -37.04
C VAL A 223 -2.36 -12.32 -37.16
N VAL A 224 -3.02 -11.92 -38.25
CA VAL A 224 -4.38 -12.36 -38.59
C VAL A 224 -4.31 -13.76 -39.19
N ARG A 225 -5.05 -14.74 -38.64
CA ARG A 225 -5.14 -16.11 -39.20
C ARG A 225 -6.57 -16.65 -39.21
N SER A 226 -6.81 -17.56 -40.15
CA SER A 226 -8.11 -18.14 -40.49
C SER A 226 -8.68 -19.05 -39.37
N PRO A 227 -10.00 -19.29 -39.35
CA PRO A 227 -10.72 -19.95 -38.23
C PRO A 227 -10.38 -21.42 -37.91
N GLY A 228 -9.40 -22.05 -38.58
CA GLY A 228 -9.11 -23.48 -38.48
C GLY A 228 -8.02 -23.90 -37.49
N ASP A 229 -7.21 -22.97 -36.97
CA ASP A 229 -5.96 -23.29 -36.25
C ASP A 229 -6.06 -23.16 -34.72
N ILE A 230 -7.16 -23.62 -34.12
CA ILE A 230 -7.41 -23.50 -32.67
C ILE A 230 -6.33 -24.24 -31.85
N ASP A 231 -5.90 -25.43 -32.27
CA ASP A 231 -4.89 -26.21 -31.54
C ASP A 231 -3.48 -25.61 -31.61
N ALA A 232 -3.12 -25.02 -32.76
CA ALA A 232 -1.88 -24.28 -32.91
C ALA A 232 -1.88 -22.98 -32.08
N MET A 233 -3.04 -22.31 -31.96
CA MET A 233 -3.23 -21.15 -31.11
C MET A 233 -3.05 -21.49 -29.62
N PHE A 234 -3.51 -22.66 -29.16
CA PHE A 234 -3.27 -23.11 -27.77
C PHE A 234 -1.83 -23.55 -27.52
N ALA A 235 -1.14 -24.10 -28.52
CA ALA A 235 0.28 -24.49 -28.40
C ALA A 235 1.19 -23.25 -28.33
N ASP A 236 0.95 -22.26 -29.20
CA ASP A 236 1.71 -21.01 -29.22
C ASP A 236 1.31 -20.06 -28.10
N ASN A 237 0.06 -20.05 -27.61
CA ASN A 237 -0.26 -19.33 -26.37
C ASN A 237 0.44 -19.95 -25.15
N ARG A 238 0.59 -21.29 -25.10
CA ARG A 238 1.42 -21.95 -24.08
C ARG A 238 2.88 -21.51 -24.20
N LYS A 239 3.41 -21.48 -25.42
CA LYS A 239 4.77 -21.01 -25.73
C LYS A 239 4.96 -19.52 -25.46
N ALA A 240 3.95 -18.67 -25.72
CA ALA A 240 3.95 -17.23 -25.49
C ALA A 240 3.71 -16.88 -24.02
N LEU A 241 3.00 -17.72 -23.26
CA LEU A 241 2.96 -17.69 -21.80
C LEU A 241 4.30 -18.13 -21.20
N GLU A 242 4.97 -19.12 -21.79
CA GLU A 242 6.34 -19.54 -21.42
C GLU A 242 7.41 -18.51 -21.85
N LEU A 243 7.20 -17.79 -22.96
CA LEU A 243 8.05 -16.72 -23.50
C LEU A 243 7.64 -15.32 -22.99
N SER A 244 6.52 -15.21 -22.24
CA SER A 244 6.15 -14.00 -21.52
C SER A 244 7.17 -13.82 -20.41
N ASN A 245 8.24 -13.12 -20.77
CA ASN A 245 9.40 -12.91 -19.94
C ASN A 245 8.94 -12.62 -18.49
N PRO A 246 9.28 -13.45 -17.50
CA PRO A 246 8.83 -13.27 -16.12
C PRO A 246 9.14 -11.86 -15.59
N LEU A 247 10.15 -11.19 -16.16
CA LEU A 247 10.48 -9.78 -15.92
C LEU A 247 9.39 -8.81 -16.39
N VAL A 248 8.72 -9.04 -17.51
CA VAL A 248 7.67 -8.15 -18.06
C VAL A 248 6.37 -8.28 -17.27
N MET A 249 5.92 -9.51 -16.96
CA MET A 249 4.75 -9.74 -16.11
C MET A 249 4.97 -9.27 -14.66
N ALA A 250 6.19 -9.43 -14.12
CA ALA A 250 6.57 -8.83 -12.84
C ALA A 250 6.51 -7.30 -12.92
N THR A 251 6.92 -6.68 -14.04
CA THR A 251 6.89 -5.21 -14.23
C THR A 251 5.46 -4.68 -14.31
N ILE A 252 4.55 -5.37 -15.01
CA ILE A 252 3.13 -4.97 -15.16
C ILE A 252 2.39 -4.97 -13.81
N GLN A 253 2.71 -5.91 -12.92
CA GLN A 253 2.11 -5.97 -11.58
C GLN A 253 2.53 -4.80 -10.67
N TRP A 254 3.67 -4.15 -10.92
CA TRP A 254 4.12 -2.95 -10.18
C TRP A 254 3.59 -1.64 -10.78
N ASN A 255 2.80 -1.68 -11.86
CA ASN A 255 2.28 -0.47 -12.48
C ASN A 255 1.33 0.29 -11.56
N LEU A 256 1.50 1.61 -11.55
CA LEU A 256 0.68 2.55 -10.80
C LEU A 256 -0.77 2.49 -11.30
N ARG A 257 -1.73 2.40 -10.38
CA ARG A 257 -3.14 2.69 -10.66
C ARG A 257 -3.32 4.20 -10.59
N GLU A 258 -3.83 4.82 -11.65
CA GLU A 258 -4.43 6.13 -11.50
C GLU A 258 -5.77 5.98 -10.78
N MET A 259 -5.82 6.39 -9.52
CA MET A 259 -7.10 6.53 -8.83
C MET A 259 -7.83 7.77 -9.36
N PRO A 260 -9.17 7.67 -9.58
CA PRO A 260 -10.03 8.84 -9.53
C PRO A 260 -10.00 9.32 -8.08
N VAL A 261 -9.14 10.29 -7.80
CA VAL A 261 -9.22 11.01 -6.54
C VAL A 261 -10.55 11.76 -6.65
N THR A 262 -11.55 11.35 -5.87
CA THR A 262 -12.62 12.27 -5.50
C THR A 262 -11.92 13.43 -4.82
N TYR A 263 -11.71 14.51 -5.58
CA TYR A 263 -11.36 15.77 -5.00
C TYR A 263 -12.42 16.03 -3.93
N GLU A 264 -12.04 16.14 -2.66
CA GLU A 264 -12.73 17.14 -1.86
C GLU A 264 -12.56 18.41 -2.69
N HIS A 265 -13.61 18.81 -3.43
CA HIS A 265 -13.71 20.08 -4.14
C HIS A 265 -13.66 21.17 -3.08
N SER A 266 -12.46 21.38 -2.55
CA SER A 266 -12.12 22.48 -1.70
C SER A 266 -12.10 23.65 -2.67
N THR A 267 -13.08 24.54 -2.55
CA THR A 267 -13.19 25.73 -3.39
C THR A 267 -11.83 26.40 -3.55
N PRO A 268 -11.35 26.58 -4.80
CA PRO A 268 -10.10 27.26 -5.09
C PRO A 268 -10.01 28.60 -4.36
N TRP A 269 -8.81 29.00 -3.92
CA TRP A 269 -8.63 30.24 -3.14
C TRP A 269 -9.25 31.47 -3.81
N LYS A 270 -9.21 31.50 -5.15
CA LYS A 270 -9.79 32.57 -5.97
C LYS A 270 -11.32 32.65 -5.87
N GLU A 271 -11.98 31.52 -5.66
CA GLU A 271 -13.45 31.37 -5.60
C GLU A 271 -14.02 31.50 -4.17
N LEU A 272 -13.15 31.64 -3.15
CA LEU A 272 -13.58 31.83 -1.77
C LEU A 272 -13.99 33.29 -1.51
N THR A 273 -15.16 33.46 -0.91
CA THR A 273 -15.58 34.74 -0.31
C THR A 273 -14.58 35.19 0.77
N ALA A 274 -14.55 36.49 1.10
CA ALA A 274 -13.65 37.03 2.13
C ALA A 274 -13.78 36.29 3.48
N ARG A 275 -15.01 35.92 3.86
CA ARG A 275 -15.32 35.10 5.05
C ARG A 275 -14.78 33.66 4.93
N GLY A 276 -14.83 33.08 3.74
CA GLY A 276 -14.25 31.77 3.43
C GLY A 276 -12.73 31.76 3.50
N LYS A 277 -12.08 32.80 2.94
CA LYS A 277 -10.63 33.02 3.05
C LYS A 277 -10.21 33.17 4.50
N PHE A 278 -10.87 34.04 5.27
CA PHE A 278 -10.59 34.24 6.69
C PHE A 278 -10.73 32.95 7.50
N ARG A 279 -11.84 32.21 7.37
CA ARG A 279 -12.03 30.91 8.05
C ARG A 279 -10.96 29.90 7.68
N ARG A 280 -10.53 29.85 6.41
CA ARG A 280 -9.48 28.92 5.96
C ARG A 280 -8.11 29.33 6.50
N THR A 281 -7.76 30.62 6.48
CA THR A 281 -6.54 31.14 7.10
C THR A 281 -6.51 30.88 8.59
N LEU A 282 -7.61 31.18 9.31
CA LEU A 282 -7.74 30.94 10.74
C LEU A 282 -7.60 29.45 11.08
N LYS A 283 -8.22 28.55 10.30
CA LYS A 283 -8.04 27.11 10.45
C LYS A 283 -6.59 26.66 10.24
N VAL A 284 -5.87 27.25 9.29
CA VAL A 284 -4.43 26.94 9.07
C VAL A 284 -3.59 27.49 10.22
N LEU A 285 -3.82 28.73 10.65
CA LEU A 285 -3.13 29.36 11.77
C LEU A 285 -3.33 28.55 13.07
N LEU A 286 -4.58 28.17 13.39
CA LEU A 286 -4.90 27.32 14.54
C LEU A 286 -4.20 25.96 14.48
N LYS A 287 -4.06 25.37 13.27
CA LYS A 287 -3.31 24.12 13.10
C LYS A 287 -1.82 24.30 13.35
N ILE A 288 -1.23 25.42 12.89
CA ILE A 288 0.18 25.75 13.16
C ILE A 288 0.39 25.97 14.67
N ILE A 289 -0.48 26.74 15.32
CA ILE A 289 -0.42 26.96 16.77
C ILE A 289 -0.56 25.62 17.52
N CYS A 290 -1.51 24.77 17.13
CA CYS A 290 -1.69 23.44 17.72
C CYS A 290 -0.44 22.57 17.54
N LEU A 291 0.20 22.60 16.36
CA LEU A 291 1.45 21.88 16.11
C LEU A 291 2.58 22.39 17.02
N LEU A 292 2.73 23.71 17.16
CA LEU A 292 3.72 24.32 18.05
C LEU A 292 3.46 23.97 19.53
N LEU A 293 2.20 23.91 19.96
CA LEU A 293 1.82 23.47 21.31
C LEU A 293 2.13 21.99 21.54
N LEU A 294 1.87 21.12 20.56
CA LEU A 294 2.24 19.70 20.64
C LEU A 294 3.76 19.51 20.70
N LEU A 295 4.52 20.29 19.91
CA LEU A 295 5.98 20.28 19.96
C LEU A 295 6.48 20.77 21.32
N PHE A 296 5.92 21.84 21.87
CA PHE A 296 6.26 22.35 23.19
C PHE A 296 5.96 21.31 24.29
N SER A 297 4.79 20.66 24.25
CA SER A 297 4.41 19.60 25.17
C SER A 297 5.36 18.39 25.07
N PHE A 298 5.75 18.00 23.86
CA PHE A 298 6.73 16.93 23.63
C PHE A 298 8.09 17.28 24.24
N ILE A 299 8.66 18.44 23.94
CA ILE A 299 9.97 18.87 24.50
C ILE A 299 9.89 18.92 26.03
N THR A 300 8.79 19.42 26.59
CA THR A 300 8.54 19.43 28.04
C THR A 300 8.49 18.01 28.62
N SER A 301 7.89 17.04 27.92
CA SER A 301 7.86 15.64 28.34
C SER A 301 9.26 15.01 28.44
N LEU A 302 10.20 15.45 27.59
CA LEU A 302 11.59 14.98 27.64
C LEU A 302 12.31 15.44 28.90
N ASP A 303 12.04 16.66 29.36
CA ASP A 303 12.58 17.18 30.63
C ASP A 303 12.03 16.39 31.83
N PHE A 304 10.75 16.02 31.81
CA PHE A 304 10.16 15.16 32.85
C PHE A 304 10.75 13.75 32.84
N LEU A 305 10.96 13.19 31.66
CA LEU A 305 11.55 11.87 31.48
C LEU A 305 13.00 11.86 31.98
N SER A 306 13.77 12.92 31.71
CA SER A 306 15.13 13.11 32.24
C SER A 306 15.16 13.18 33.75
N SER A 307 14.27 13.98 34.34
CA SER A 307 14.12 14.10 35.79
C SER A 307 13.72 12.75 36.41
N GLY A 308 12.78 12.03 35.79
CA GLY A 308 12.34 10.71 36.23
C GLY A 308 13.43 9.64 36.15
N PHE A 309 14.22 9.61 35.07
CA PHE A 309 15.36 8.69 34.95
C PHE A 309 16.50 9.04 35.91
N ARG A 310 16.74 10.32 36.21
CA ARG A 310 17.70 10.71 37.27
C ARG A 310 17.24 10.25 38.65
N LEU A 311 15.93 10.27 38.92
CA LEU A 311 15.33 9.80 40.17
C LEU A 311 15.37 8.26 40.30
N LEU A 312 14.96 7.55 39.24
CA LEU A 312 15.04 6.08 39.16
C LEU A 312 16.50 5.58 39.09
N GLY A 313 17.40 6.43 38.58
CA GLY A 313 18.78 6.15 38.24
C GLY A 313 19.82 6.44 39.33
N GLY A 314 19.42 6.69 40.59
CA GLY A 314 20.34 6.91 41.71
C GLY A 314 21.47 5.86 41.77
N ARG A 315 22.58 6.14 42.49
CA ARG A 315 23.86 5.37 42.44
C ARG A 315 23.72 3.84 42.36
N ALA A 316 22.70 3.24 42.98
CA ALA A 316 22.37 1.81 42.84
C ALA A 316 22.11 1.37 41.38
N ALA A 317 21.26 2.07 40.61
CA ALA A 317 20.99 1.75 39.22
C ALA A 317 22.20 2.03 38.31
N GLY A 318 22.88 3.17 38.50
CA GLY A 318 24.11 3.48 37.77
C GLY A 318 25.19 2.40 37.94
N SER A 319 25.39 1.88 39.16
CA SER A 319 26.33 0.79 39.42
C SER A 319 25.90 -0.55 38.80
N VAL A 320 24.59 -0.85 38.74
CA VAL A 320 24.07 -2.03 38.03
C VAL A 320 24.26 -1.91 36.52
N PHE A 321 24.03 -0.74 35.92
CA PHE A 321 24.23 -0.51 34.48
C PHE A 321 25.72 -0.48 34.10
N HIS A 322 26.57 0.12 34.93
CA HIS A 322 28.00 0.25 34.67
C HIS A 322 28.80 -1.05 34.88
N ASN A 323 28.37 -1.90 35.83
CA ASN A 323 29.08 -3.14 36.19
C ASN A 323 28.55 -4.39 35.48
N ASN A 324 27.38 -4.33 34.83
CA ASN A 324 26.88 -5.50 34.09
C ASN A 324 27.65 -5.69 32.78
N LYS A 325 28.44 -6.77 32.69
CA LYS A 325 29.10 -7.19 31.45
C LYS A 325 28.12 -7.35 30.28
N LEU A 326 26.86 -7.64 30.58
CA LEU A 326 25.79 -7.80 29.61
C LEU A 326 25.46 -6.50 28.86
N LEU A 327 25.37 -5.36 29.56
CA LEU A 327 24.95 -4.08 28.99
C LEU A 327 26.06 -3.40 28.18
N ARG A 328 27.31 -3.82 28.38
CA ARG A 328 28.46 -3.42 27.55
C ARG A 328 28.54 -4.19 26.24
N ASN A 329 27.71 -5.23 26.05
CA ASN A 329 27.66 -5.98 24.81
C ASN A 329 26.88 -5.19 23.74
N PRO A 330 27.50 -4.79 22.62
CA PRO A 330 26.84 -3.99 21.59
C PRO A 330 25.64 -4.71 20.95
N ILE A 331 25.65 -6.04 20.89
CA ILE A 331 24.52 -6.82 20.38
C ILE A 331 23.33 -6.75 21.32
N VAL A 332 23.58 -6.79 22.63
CA VAL A 332 22.53 -6.62 23.64
C VAL A 332 21.94 -5.22 23.52
N GLY A 333 22.77 -4.19 23.38
CA GLY A 333 22.33 -2.83 23.09
C GLY A 333 21.43 -2.74 21.85
N LEU A 334 21.85 -3.34 20.73
CA LEU A 334 21.05 -3.45 19.50
C LEU A 334 19.69 -4.08 19.76
N ILE A 335 19.65 -5.25 20.40
CA ILE A 335 18.41 -6.00 20.60
C ILE A 335 17.47 -5.27 21.55
N ILE A 336 17.98 -4.69 22.63
CA ILE A 336 17.19 -3.84 23.53
C ILE A 336 16.59 -2.68 22.73
N GLY A 337 17.36 -2.04 21.85
CA GLY A 337 16.84 -1.00 20.95
C GLY A 337 15.69 -1.48 20.06
N ILE A 338 15.83 -2.65 19.43
CA ILE A 338 14.77 -3.27 18.59
C ILE A 338 13.50 -3.48 19.42
N LEU A 339 13.62 -4.22 20.52
CA LEU A 339 12.49 -4.60 21.36
C LEU A 339 11.84 -3.37 22.01
N PHE A 340 12.64 -2.40 22.45
CA PHE A 340 12.13 -1.18 23.06
C PHE A 340 11.31 -0.36 22.06
N THR A 341 11.81 -0.16 20.84
CA THR A 341 11.04 0.55 19.81
C THR A 341 9.83 -0.26 19.33
N VAL A 342 9.92 -1.60 19.29
CA VAL A 342 8.76 -2.46 19.00
C VAL A 342 7.68 -2.32 20.08
N LEU A 343 8.04 -2.20 21.35
CA LEU A 343 7.05 -2.00 22.43
C LEU A 343 6.48 -0.58 22.43
N VAL A 344 7.34 0.43 22.27
CA VAL A 344 6.95 1.85 22.30
C VAL A 344 6.30 2.31 20.99
N GLN A 345 6.53 1.59 19.89
CA GLN A 345 6.05 1.88 18.53
C GLN A 345 6.51 3.26 17.98
N SER A 346 7.47 3.90 18.64
CA SER A 346 8.02 5.22 18.27
C SER A 346 9.53 5.24 18.43
N SER A 347 10.24 5.30 17.30
CA SER A 347 11.71 5.41 17.28
C SER A 347 12.19 6.78 17.76
N SER A 348 11.43 7.85 17.50
CA SER A 348 11.72 9.19 18.06
C SER A 348 11.71 9.15 19.58
N ALA A 349 10.67 8.56 20.18
CA ALA A 349 10.58 8.42 21.64
C ALA A 349 11.71 7.53 22.20
N SER A 350 12.01 6.42 21.51
CA SER A 350 13.11 5.53 21.90
C SER A 350 14.48 6.24 21.84
N THR A 351 14.72 7.01 20.79
CA THR A 351 15.94 7.80 20.60
C THR A 351 16.06 8.89 21.66
N SER A 352 14.99 9.63 21.92
CA SER A 352 14.99 10.65 22.98
C SER A 352 15.26 10.04 24.35
N ILE A 353 14.72 8.85 24.64
CA ILE A 353 15.03 8.11 25.87
C ILE A 353 16.51 7.75 25.95
N ALA A 354 17.12 7.25 24.87
CA ALA A 354 18.56 6.95 24.85
C ALA A 354 19.40 8.21 25.11
N VAL A 355 19.04 9.34 24.48
CA VAL A 355 19.67 10.64 24.72
C VAL A 355 19.53 11.07 26.18
N THR A 356 18.35 10.89 26.76
CA THR A 356 18.08 11.16 28.16
C THR A 356 18.89 10.27 29.11
N LEU A 357 19.06 8.98 28.81
CA LEU A 357 19.88 8.07 29.60
C LEU A 357 21.37 8.44 29.56
N VAL A 358 21.87 8.92 28.41
CA VAL A 358 23.21 9.50 28.30
C VAL A 358 23.32 10.82 29.08
N ALA A 359 22.30 11.67 29.02
CA ALA A 359 22.24 12.94 29.77
C ALA A 359 22.17 12.74 31.30
N ALA A 360 21.68 11.59 31.74
CA ALA A 360 21.66 11.15 33.13
C ALA A 360 22.93 10.35 33.53
N GLU A 361 23.91 10.23 32.62
CA GLU A 361 25.16 9.48 32.82
C GLU A 361 24.97 8.00 33.19
N LEU A 362 23.80 7.42 32.87
CA LEU A 362 23.48 6.02 33.16
C LEU A 362 24.10 5.07 32.15
N ILE A 363 24.25 5.52 30.90
CA ILE A 363 24.89 4.78 29.81
C ILE A 363 25.86 5.70 29.06
N ARG A 364 26.94 5.14 28.53
CA ARG A 364 27.90 5.90 27.70
C ARG A 364 27.43 5.99 26.26
N VAL A 365 27.93 6.99 25.52
CA VAL A 365 27.64 7.15 24.08
C VAL A 365 27.93 5.87 23.30
N LYS A 366 29.09 5.23 23.54
CA LYS A 366 29.47 3.96 22.91
C LYS A 366 28.46 2.82 23.14
N GLU A 367 27.83 2.77 24.31
CA GLU A 367 26.83 1.75 24.65
C GLU A 367 25.45 2.09 24.07
N ALA A 368 25.17 3.38 23.90
CA ALA A 368 23.92 3.87 23.34
C ALA A 368 23.86 3.80 21.79
N ILE A 369 25.00 3.83 21.09
CA ILE A 369 25.03 3.77 19.62
C ILE A 369 24.34 2.50 19.08
N PRO A 370 24.67 1.27 19.55
CA PRO A 370 23.95 0.07 19.12
C PRO A 370 22.46 0.10 19.46
N PHE A 371 22.06 0.67 20.60
CA PHE A 371 20.64 0.86 20.93
C PHE A 371 19.93 1.72 19.88
N ILE A 372 20.54 2.82 19.43
CA ILE A 372 20.00 3.68 18.36
C ILE A 372 19.89 2.91 17.04
N MET A 373 20.88 2.08 16.70
CA MET A 373 20.80 1.20 15.52
C MET A 373 19.58 0.27 15.61
N GLY A 374 19.33 -0.30 16.80
CA GLY A 374 18.19 -1.15 17.07
C GLY A 374 16.85 -0.42 16.98
N ALA A 375 16.80 0.81 17.51
CA ALA A 375 15.61 1.65 17.43
C ALA A 375 15.23 1.99 15.98
N ASN A 376 16.22 2.13 15.08
CA ASN A 376 15.96 2.29 13.64
C ASN A 376 15.40 1.01 13.02
N ILE A 377 15.83 -0.19 13.44
CA ILE A 377 15.19 -1.43 12.97
C ILE A 377 13.73 -1.49 13.46
N GLY A 378 13.48 -1.18 14.74
CA GLY A 378 12.16 -1.32 15.35
C GLY A 378 11.07 -0.41 14.76
N THR A 379 11.39 0.76 14.19
CA THR A 379 10.37 1.69 13.66
C THR A 379 9.49 1.09 12.57
N SER A 380 9.98 0.09 11.84
CA SER A 380 9.33 -0.41 10.64
C SER A 380 8.21 -1.43 10.93
N ILE A 381 8.06 -1.90 12.18
CA ILE A 381 6.96 -2.81 12.57
C ILE A 381 5.58 -2.19 12.31
N THR A 382 5.44 -0.88 12.55
CA THR A 382 4.19 -0.13 12.35
C THR A 382 3.67 -0.27 10.92
N ASN A 383 4.55 -0.09 9.94
CA ASN A 383 4.22 -0.21 8.52
C ASN A 383 3.85 -1.65 8.16
N THR A 384 4.55 -2.62 8.74
CA THR A 384 4.26 -4.05 8.53
C THR A 384 2.86 -4.38 9.03
N ILE A 385 2.46 -3.91 10.22
CA ILE A 385 1.09 -4.04 10.74
C ILE A 385 0.08 -3.35 9.81
N VAL A 386 0.37 -2.11 9.38
CA VAL A 386 -0.52 -1.35 8.49
C VAL A 386 -0.75 -2.08 7.16
N SER A 387 0.27 -2.76 6.62
CA SER A 387 0.12 -3.53 5.39
C SER A 387 -0.86 -4.71 5.53
N LEU A 388 -1.03 -5.28 6.73
CA LEU A 388 -1.97 -6.39 6.96
C LEU A 388 -3.43 -6.00 6.71
N PHE A 389 -3.78 -4.72 6.83
CA PHE A 389 -5.13 -4.24 6.50
C PHE A 389 -5.46 -4.35 5.00
N HIS A 390 -4.45 -4.50 4.14
CA HIS A 390 -4.63 -4.72 2.70
C HIS A 390 -4.66 -6.22 2.33
N SER A 391 -4.63 -7.14 3.29
CA SER A 391 -4.53 -8.59 3.06
C SER A 391 -5.73 -9.22 2.31
N THR A 392 -6.84 -8.48 2.20
CA THR A 392 -8.03 -8.87 1.46
C THR A 392 -7.73 -9.04 -0.03
N ASP A 393 -7.10 -8.04 -0.67
CA ASP A 393 -6.69 -8.09 -2.08
C ASP A 393 -5.21 -8.52 -2.21
N ARG A 394 -4.96 -9.58 -2.99
CA ARG A 394 -3.62 -10.16 -3.17
C ARG A 394 -2.60 -9.17 -3.74
N ASN A 395 -3.02 -8.35 -4.70
CA ASN A 395 -2.13 -7.38 -5.36
C ASN A 395 -1.92 -6.12 -4.53
N GLU A 396 -2.95 -5.67 -3.81
CA GLU A 396 -2.79 -4.57 -2.86
C GLU A 396 -1.90 -4.99 -1.71
N PHE A 397 -2.09 -6.20 -1.18
CA PHE A 397 -1.27 -6.71 -0.11
C PHE A 397 0.19 -6.85 -0.52
N ARG A 398 0.46 -7.39 -1.72
CA ARG A 398 1.80 -7.50 -2.30
C ARG A 398 2.52 -6.15 -2.34
N ARG A 399 1.85 -5.10 -2.82
CA ARG A 399 2.43 -3.75 -2.90
C ARG A 399 2.58 -3.09 -1.54
N ALA A 400 1.56 -3.18 -0.68
CA ALA A 400 1.58 -2.63 0.67
C ALA A 400 2.70 -3.28 1.51
N PHE A 401 2.81 -4.60 1.47
CA PHE A 401 3.81 -5.33 2.24
C PHE A 401 5.25 -5.03 1.76
N ALA A 402 5.46 -4.94 0.45
CA ALA A 402 6.76 -4.53 -0.09
C ALA A 402 7.07 -3.06 0.20
N ALA A 403 6.08 -2.17 0.22
CA ALA A 403 6.27 -0.78 0.66
C ALA A 403 6.58 -0.66 2.16
N ALA A 404 5.98 -1.52 2.99
CA ALA A 404 6.29 -1.58 4.40
C ALA A 404 7.73 -2.07 4.65
N THR A 405 8.10 -3.19 4.01
CA THR A 405 9.38 -3.87 4.24
C THR A 405 10.58 -3.23 3.56
N VAL A 406 10.40 -2.32 2.59
CA VAL A 406 11.54 -1.60 1.98
C VAL A 406 12.32 -0.78 3.01
N HIS A 407 11.62 -0.30 4.04
CA HIS A 407 12.22 0.36 5.19
C HIS A 407 13.04 -0.63 6.03
N ASP A 408 12.45 -1.79 6.38
CA ASP A 408 13.10 -2.86 7.13
C ASP A 408 14.42 -3.27 6.46
N MET A 409 14.37 -3.54 5.15
CA MET A 409 15.52 -4.02 4.38
C MET A 409 16.67 -3.02 4.43
N PHE A 410 16.36 -1.72 4.34
CA PHE A 410 17.38 -0.67 4.47
C PHE A 410 18.02 -0.66 5.86
N ASN A 411 17.22 -0.68 6.93
CA ASN A 411 17.75 -0.62 8.30
C ASN A 411 18.59 -1.86 8.63
N TRP A 412 18.09 -3.06 8.30
CA TRP A 412 18.83 -4.29 8.52
C TRP A 412 20.15 -4.32 7.76
N LEU A 413 20.15 -3.99 6.47
CA LEU A 413 21.38 -3.96 5.67
C LEU A 413 22.38 -2.92 6.19
N THR A 414 21.89 -1.77 6.65
CA THR A 414 22.74 -0.72 7.25
C THR A 414 23.36 -1.21 8.56
N VAL A 415 22.60 -1.86 9.44
CA VAL A 415 23.13 -2.43 10.71
C VAL A 415 24.13 -3.56 10.44
N ILE A 416 23.86 -4.44 9.48
CA ILE A 416 24.77 -5.54 9.12
C ILE A 416 26.15 -5.01 8.71
N VAL A 417 26.22 -3.84 8.07
CA VAL A 417 27.48 -3.22 7.66
C VAL A 417 28.08 -2.36 8.79
N LEU A 418 27.28 -1.49 9.40
CA LEU A 418 27.78 -0.47 10.33
C LEU A 418 28.01 -0.99 11.75
N LEU A 419 27.31 -2.02 12.22
CA LEU A 419 27.54 -2.55 13.56
C LEU A 419 28.93 -3.21 13.69
N PRO A 420 29.37 -4.12 12.79
CA PRO A 420 30.74 -4.65 12.87
C PRO A 420 31.80 -3.56 12.73
N LEU A 421 31.57 -2.58 11.84
CA LEU A 421 32.47 -1.43 11.67
C LEU A 421 32.55 -0.60 12.96
N GLU A 422 31.42 -0.32 13.61
CA GLU A 422 31.37 0.40 14.87
C GLU A 422 32.07 -0.36 15.99
N VAL A 423 31.86 -1.67 16.10
CA VAL A 423 32.48 -2.49 17.16
C VAL A 423 34.00 -2.59 16.98
N THR A 424 34.50 -2.62 15.74
CA THR A 424 35.93 -2.78 15.45
C THR A 424 36.69 -1.47 15.43
N THR A 425 36.12 -0.40 14.86
CA THR A 425 36.83 0.89 14.68
C THR A 425 36.25 2.04 15.48
N GLY A 426 35.04 1.89 16.05
CA GLY A 426 34.31 3.00 16.66
C GLY A 426 33.96 4.09 15.64
N TYR A 427 33.67 3.72 14.39
CA TYR A 427 33.50 4.66 13.28
C TYR A 427 32.53 5.81 13.60
N LEU A 428 31.30 5.52 14.03
CA LEU A 428 30.30 6.51 14.40
C LEU A 428 30.71 7.26 15.67
N GLU A 429 31.20 6.55 16.69
CA GLU A 429 31.68 7.19 17.93
C GLU A 429 32.76 8.24 17.64
N VAL A 430 33.81 7.88 16.89
CA VAL A 430 34.97 8.71 16.60
C VAL A 430 34.61 9.87 15.67
N THR A 431 33.93 9.58 14.56
CA THR A 431 33.57 10.63 13.59
C THR A 431 32.68 11.70 14.21
N THR A 432 31.68 11.29 15.01
CA THR A 432 30.78 12.24 15.67
C THR A 432 31.48 12.99 16.79
N LYS A 433 32.40 12.37 17.52
CA LYS A 433 33.24 13.05 18.53
C LYS A 433 34.06 14.17 17.89
N ILE A 434 34.66 13.91 16.74
CA ILE A 434 35.42 14.93 15.99
C ILE A 434 34.50 16.10 15.60
N VAL A 435 33.31 15.81 15.07
CA VAL A 435 32.33 16.84 14.69
C VAL A 435 31.91 17.67 15.89
N VAL A 436 31.51 17.05 17.01
CA VAL A 436 31.10 17.76 18.23
C VAL A 436 32.24 18.61 18.79
N SER A 437 33.45 18.05 18.89
CA SER A 437 34.62 18.79 19.40
C SER A 437 35.04 19.98 18.54
N SER A 438 34.70 19.95 17.24
CA SER A 438 34.96 21.04 16.29
C SER A 438 33.93 22.16 16.38
N LEU A 439 32.73 21.87 16.88
CA LEU A 439 31.78 22.89 17.24
C LEU A 439 32.33 23.58 18.50
N LYS A 440 32.97 24.74 18.34
CA LYS A 440 33.42 25.58 19.46
C LYS A 440 32.20 26.23 20.12
N TRP A 441 31.56 25.51 21.03
CA TRP A 441 30.56 26.11 21.91
C TRP A 441 31.38 26.83 22.99
N GLU A 442 31.21 28.14 23.15
CA GLU A 442 31.87 28.86 24.24
C GLU A 442 31.47 28.17 25.55
N LYS A 443 32.40 27.40 26.13
CA LYS A 443 32.35 26.93 27.51
C LYS A 443 32.66 28.14 28.41
N SER A 444 31.96 29.25 28.21
CA SER A 444 32.06 30.39 29.12
C SER A 444 31.34 29.98 30.40
N ASN A 445 31.96 30.28 31.55
CA ASN A 445 31.49 29.91 32.88
C ASN A 445 30.15 30.57 33.29
N THR A 446 29.39 31.12 32.36
CA THR A 446 28.03 31.61 32.57
C THR A 446 27.24 31.46 31.28
N THR A 447 26.27 30.55 31.28
CA THR A 447 25.25 30.30 30.24
C THR A 447 25.76 29.72 28.93
N SER A 448 25.78 28.38 28.88
CA SER A 448 25.48 27.63 27.65
C SER A 448 24.22 28.19 26.98
N PRO A 449 24.03 27.97 25.66
CA PRO A 449 22.80 28.33 24.96
C PRO A 449 21.61 27.47 25.43
N GLU A 450 21.09 27.74 26.64
CA GLU A 450 19.88 27.16 27.21
C GLU A 450 18.62 27.67 26.49
N TYR A 451 18.62 27.85 25.16
CA TYR A 451 17.49 28.49 24.48
C TYR A 451 16.21 27.66 24.60
N LEU A 452 16.30 26.34 24.49
CA LEU A 452 15.14 25.44 24.67
C LEU A 452 14.82 25.21 26.15
N LYS A 453 15.84 25.09 27.02
CA LYS A 453 15.64 24.89 28.46
C LYS A 453 15.09 26.13 29.16
N LYS A 454 15.44 27.35 28.72
CA LYS A 454 14.78 28.59 29.17
C LYS A 454 13.31 28.64 28.77
N LEU A 455 12.94 28.03 27.65
CA LEU A 455 11.55 27.94 27.19
C LEU A 455 10.74 26.90 27.99
N THR A 456 11.32 25.75 28.34
CA THR A 456 10.62 24.66 29.06
C THR A 456 10.70 24.78 30.58
N SER A 457 11.76 25.40 31.13
CA SER A 457 12.00 25.47 32.57
C SER A 457 10.90 26.12 33.43
N PRO A 458 10.17 27.16 32.98
CA PRO A 458 9.08 27.73 33.79
C PRO A 458 7.98 26.70 34.04
N PHE A 459 7.72 25.84 33.06
CA PHE A 459 6.68 24.81 33.13
C PHE A 459 7.17 23.55 33.83
N SER A 460 8.39 23.07 33.55
CA SER A 460 8.93 21.88 34.23
C SER A 460 9.07 22.10 35.73
N LYS A 461 9.53 23.29 36.16
CA LYS A 461 9.61 23.70 37.57
C LYS A 461 8.24 23.85 38.24
N LEU A 462 7.14 23.97 37.48
CA LEU A 462 5.78 24.04 38.00
C LEU A 462 5.24 22.65 38.37
N ILE A 463 5.70 21.59 37.69
CA ILE A 463 5.17 20.22 37.83
C ILE A 463 6.10 19.31 38.64
N VAL A 464 7.41 19.35 38.36
CA VAL A 464 8.41 18.49 39.01
C VAL A 464 9.51 19.38 39.56
N GLN A 465 9.47 19.61 40.88
CA GLN A 465 10.62 20.11 41.62
C GLN A 465 11.24 18.93 42.37
N LEU A 466 12.35 18.44 41.83
CA LEU A 466 13.19 17.47 42.51
C LEU A 466 13.99 18.19 43.59
N ASP A 467 13.94 17.69 44.82
CA ASP A 467 14.80 18.17 45.89
C ASP A 467 16.20 17.58 45.73
N ASN A 468 17.15 18.42 45.31
CA ASN A 468 18.55 18.03 45.12
C ASN A 468 19.20 17.54 46.42
N ASN A 469 18.75 18.02 47.59
CA ASN A 469 19.28 17.60 48.88
C ASN A 469 18.76 16.20 49.25
N ALA A 470 17.48 15.91 49.00
CA ALA A 470 16.91 14.58 49.19
C ALA A 470 17.55 13.52 48.26
N ILE A 471 17.87 13.90 47.01
CA ILE A 471 18.60 13.02 46.08
C ILE A 471 20.05 12.76 46.57
N MET A 472 20.72 13.76 47.13
CA MET A 472 22.06 13.59 47.72
C MET A 472 22.04 12.72 48.99
N GLU A 473 21.07 12.87 49.88
CA GLU A 473 20.96 12.05 51.10
C GLU A 473 20.71 10.57 50.77
N ILE A 474 19.84 10.30 49.79
CA ILE A 474 19.64 8.94 49.23
C ILE A 474 20.93 8.41 48.58
N ALA A 475 21.69 9.27 47.90
CA ALA A 475 22.95 8.90 47.26
C ALA A 475 24.12 8.64 48.26
N ILE A 476 24.01 9.12 49.50
CA ILE A 476 24.99 8.91 50.58
C ILE A 476 24.58 7.73 51.48
N GLY A 477 23.34 7.23 51.38
CA GLY A 477 22.86 6.05 52.11
C GLY A 477 22.25 6.36 53.49
N ASN A 478 21.99 7.63 53.80
CA ASN A 478 21.24 8.02 55.00
C ASN A 478 19.75 8.06 54.65
N SER A 479 19.02 6.99 54.98
CA SER A 479 17.56 6.96 54.82
C SER A 479 16.87 7.50 56.08
N SER A 480 16.47 8.77 56.08
CA SER A 480 15.45 9.28 57.02
C SER A 480 14.26 9.84 56.24
N ASN A 481 13.08 9.26 56.51
CA ASN A 481 11.73 9.68 56.14
C ASN A 481 11.53 10.27 54.74
N SER A 482 11.14 9.40 53.82
CA SER A 482 10.63 9.73 52.49
C SER A 482 9.32 10.52 52.56
N GLU A 483 9.40 11.84 52.77
CA GLU A 483 8.40 12.73 52.22
C GLU A 483 8.50 12.71 50.69
N SER A 484 7.35 12.80 50.03
CA SER A 484 7.18 12.75 48.58
C SER A 484 8.28 13.54 47.84
N LEU A 485 9.04 12.86 46.97
CA LEU A 485 10.06 13.43 46.06
C LEU A 485 9.49 14.46 45.05
N LEU A 486 8.18 14.71 45.12
CA LEU A 486 7.41 15.66 44.32
C LEU A 486 6.72 16.65 45.27
N LYS A 487 6.88 17.96 45.04
CA LYS A 487 6.07 18.99 45.71
C LYS A 487 4.57 18.77 45.44
N LYS A 488 3.75 19.07 46.45
CA LYS A 488 2.29 18.83 46.52
C LYS A 488 1.50 19.37 45.31
N ASP A 489 2.00 20.44 44.67
CA ASP A 489 1.33 21.15 43.57
C ASP A 489 1.39 20.42 42.21
N GLY A 490 2.37 19.52 41.99
CA GLY A 490 2.54 18.81 40.72
C GLY A 490 1.51 17.69 40.47
N LYS A 491 0.95 17.10 41.53
CA LYS A 491 0.04 15.95 41.44
C LYS A 491 -1.31 16.30 40.81
N ALA A 492 -1.83 17.51 41.04
CA ALA A 492 -3.12 17.94 40.50
C ALA A 492 -3.07 18.18 38.97
N LEU A 493 -1.93 18.64 38.45
CA LEU A 493 -1.74 18.93 37.03
C LEU A 493 -1.43 17.67 36.20
N ILE A 494 -0.74 16.68 36.79
CA ILE A 494 -0.53 15.37 36.15
C ILE A 494 -1.86 14.64 35.92
N ASN A 495 -2.80 14.73 36.87
CA ASN A 495 -4.13 14.14 36.73
C ASN A 495 -5.01 14.86 35.69
N SER A 496 -4.79 16.15 35.42
CA SER A 496 -5.52 16.88 34.36
C SER A 496 -4.93 16.67 32.96
N LEU A 497 -3.64 16.34 32.86
CA LEU A 497 -2.96 16.00 31.60
C LEU A 497 -3.27 14.59 31.07
N GLN A 498 -3.88 13.71 31.88
CA GLN A 498 -4.38 12.40 31.42
C GLN A 498 -5.62 12.50 30.50
N LEU A 499 -6.22 13.69 30.33
CA LEU A 499 -7.23 13.89 29.30
C LEU A 499 -6.58 14.21 27.94
N SER A 500 -6.43 13.19 27.08
CA SER A 500 -6.75 13.31 25.63
C SER A 500 -6.38 12.04 24.84
N ASP A 501 -7.38 11.17 24.65
CA ASP A 501 -7.48 10.22 23.52
C ASP A 501 -7.77 10.91 22.17
N LYS A 502 -7.65 12.24 22.07
CA LYS A 502 -8.02 13.03 20.87
C LYS A 502 -6.86 13.32 19.90
N THR A 503 -5.62 12.94 20.23
CA THR A 503 -4.45 13.06 19.33
C THR A 503 -4.55 12.16 18.10
N SER A 504 -5.28 11.05 18.21
CA SER A 504 -5.58 10.11 17.12
C SER A 504 -6.34 10.77 15.96
N VAL A 505 -7.24 11.72 16.26
CA VAL A 505 -8.08 12.39 15.25
C VAL A 505 -7.27 13.40 14.41
N PHE A 506 -6.24 14.03 15.00
CA PHE A 506 -5.38 14.96 14.27
C PHE A 506 -4.50 14.21 13.24
N CYS A 507 -3.96 13.05 13.62
CA CYS A 507 -3.14 12.22 12.72
C CYS A 507 -3.93 11.68 11.51
N LEU A 508 -5.21 11.36 11.67
CA LEU A 508 -6.07 10.95 10.56
C LEU A 508 -6.33 12.08 9.54
N SER A 509 -6.40 13.34 9.98
CA SER A 509 -6.71 14.49 9.11
C SER A 509 -5.59 14.85 8.11
N TYR A 510 -4.34 14.43 8.37
CA TYR A 510 -3.19 14.71 7.48
C TYR A 510 -2.96 13.65 6.41
N ARG A 511 -3.50 12.42 6.57
CA ARG A 511 -3.32 11.32 5.61
C ARG A 511 -3.72 11.72 4.18
N GLY A 512 -4.89 12.36 4.03
CA GLY A 512 -5.40 12.80 2.71
C GLY A 512 -4.58 13.94 2.08
N ARG A 513 -4.09 14.90 2.87
CA ARG A 513 -3.32 16.05 2.34
C ARG A 513 -1.86 15.70 2.02
N ILE A 514 -1.25 14.84 2.82
CA ILE A 514 0.09 14.30 2.55
C ILE A 514 0.04 13.47 1.25
N ALA A 515 -0.99 12.64 1.06
CA ALA A 515 -1.21 11.91 -0.19
C ALA A 515 -1.33 12.84 -1.41
N LEU A 516 -2.03 13.99 -1.28
CA LEU A 516 -2.15 14.99 -2.34
C LEU A 516 -0.82 15.70 -2.67
N LEU A 517 -0.04 16.07 -1.66
CA LEU A 517 1.30 16.66 -1.85
C LEU A 517 2.24 15.64 -2.53
N ILE A 518 2.19 14.38 -2.13
CA ILE A 518 3.01 13.33 -2.73
C ILE A 518 2.57 13.02 -4.17
N LYS A 519 1.27 13.07 -4.50
CA LYS A 519 0.83 12.95 -5.91
C LYS A 519 1.33 14.13 -6.76
N LYS A 520 1.22 15.36 -6.24
CA LYS A 520 1.59 16.59 -6.97
C LYS A 520 3.09 16.68 -7.29
N TYR A 521 3.95 16.21 -6.38
CA TYR A 521 5.40 16.35 -6.51
C TYR A 521 6.13 15.01 -6.74
N GLY A 522 5.58 13.87 -6.30
CA GLY A 522 6.19 12.54 -6.43
C GLY A 522 5.92 11.82 -7.76
N ASN A 523 4.87 12.22 -8.50
CA ASN A 523 4.55 11.67 -9.82
C ASN A 523 4.89 12.62 -10.99
N ALA A 524 5.58 13.73 -10.73
CA ALA A 524 5.97 14.66 -11.79
C ALA A 524 7.00 14.00 -12.74
N LYS A 525 6.62 13.84 -14.02
CA LYS A 525 7.51 13.36 -15.09
C LYS A 525 8.08 14.56 -15.83
N TYR A 526 9.35 14.89 -15.61
CA TYR A 526 10.07 15.89 -16.41
C TYR A 526 11.04 15.20 -17.40
N LYS A 527 11.27 15.81 -18.57
CA LYS A 527 12.24 15.31 -19.58
C LYS A 527 13.67 15.37 -19.02
N LEU A 528 14.54 14.42 -19.44
CA LEU A 528 15.97 14.35 -19.05
C LEU A 528 16.68 15.70 -19.33
N PRO A 529 17.70 16.09 -18.52
CA PRO A 529 18.50 15.31 -17.56
C PRO A 529 18.01 15.32 -16.10
N TRP A 530 16.92 16.03 -15.80
CA TRP A 530 16.45 16.31 -14.42
C TRP A 530 15.85 15.11 -13.67
N SER A 531 15.73 13.93 -14.29
CA SER A 531 15.09 12.75 -13.69
C SER A 531 15.80 12.22 -12.44
N MET A 532 17.14 12.28 -12.39
CA MET A 532 17.92 11.89 -11.21
C MET A 532 17.67 12.80 -10.01
N LEU A 533 17.46 14.11 -10.24
CA LEU A 533 17.21 15.08 -9.17
C LEU A 533 15.84 14.92 -8.50
N ILE A 534 14.86 14.31 -9.19
CA ILE A 534 13.52 14.03 -8.64
C ILE A 534 13.58 12.98 -7.53
N ASP A 535 14.43 11.97 -7.69
CA ASP A 535 14.64 10.91 -6.72
C ASP A 535 15.25 11.46 -5.40
N TYR A 536 16.11 12.49 -5.50
CA TYR A 536 16.66 13.19 -4.34
C TYR A 536 15.69 14.24 -3.76
N SER A 537 14.83 14.85 -4.59
CA SER A 537 13.80 15.76 -4.08
C SER A 537 12.73 15.01 -3.28
N ALA A 538 12.41 13.77 -3.65
CA ALA A 538 11.55 12.88 -2.85
C ALA A 538 12.19 12.56 -1.48
N LEU A 539 13.50 12.33 -1.43
CA LEU A 539 14.24 12.15 -0.18
C LEU A 539 14.18 13.41 0.68
N LEU A 540 14.47 14.58 0.11
CA LEU A 540 14.37 15.85 0.82
C LEU A 540 12.96 16.11 1.34
N MET A 541 11.93 15.79 0.55
CA MET A 541 10.53 15.90 0.95
C MET A 541 10.21 14.98 2.13
N GLY A 542 10.65 13.73 2.11
CA GLY A 542 10.48 12.79 3.22
C GLY A 542 11.12 13.32 4.51
N CYS A 543 12.32 13.91 4.39
CA CYS A 543 13.02 14.55 5.50
C CYS A 543 12.23 15.73 6.07
N ILE A 544 11.86 16.71 5.23
CA ILE A 544 11.12 17.90 5.65
C ILE A 544 9.77 17.53 6.27
N LEU A 545 9.00 16.65 5.62
CA LEU A 545 7.70 16.23 6.14
C LEU A 545 7.83 15.51 7.48
N THR A 546 8.87 14.71 7.67
CA THR A 546 9.10 14.04 8.95
C THR A 546 9.57 15.00 10.04
N ILE A 547 10.38 16.01 9.72
CA ILE A 547 10.73 17.09 10.65
C ILE A 547 9.48 17.86 11.09
N LEU A 548 8.56 18.13 10.17
CA LEU A 548 7.31 18.83 10.49
C LEU A 548 6.34 17.97 11.31
N VAL A 549 6.21 16.69 10.97
CA VAL A 549 5.31 15.74 11.65
C VAL A 549 5.92 15.18 12.95
N GLN A 550 7.24 15.25 13.11
CA GLN A 550 8.04 14.69 14.21
C GLN A 550 7.89 13.17 14.40
N SER A 551 7.34 12.46 13.41
CA SER A 551 7.12 11.01 13.46
C SER A 551 7.30 10.35 12.10
N SER A 552 8.35 9.53 11.97
CA SER A 552 8.56 8.68 10.79
C SER A 552 7.53 7.58 10.67
N SER A 553 7.05 7.01 11.79
CA SER A 553 6.02 5.96 11.76
C SER A 553 4.72 6.48 11.16
N ILE A 554 4.25 7.68 11.55
CA ILE A 554 3.04 8.28 10.97
C ILE A 554 3.22 8.52 9.47
N PHE A 555 4.37 9.08 9.08
CA PHE A 555 4.65 9.41 7.68
C PHE A 555 4.75 8.15 6.81
N THR A 556 5.59 7.19 7.19
CA THR A 556 5.83 5.96 6.42
C THR A 556 4.62 5.00 6.44
N SER A 557 3.85 4.98 7.53
CA SER A 557 2.58 4.22 7.59
C SER A 557 1.51 4.84 6.71
N ALA A 558 1.56 6.14 6.42
CA ALA A 558 0.66 6.76 5.44
C ALA A 558 1.03 6.39 3.99
N LEU A 559 2.31 6.11 3.72
CA LEU A 559 2.76 5.67 2.39
C LEU A 559 2.33 4.24 2.07
N THR A 560 2.26 3.37 3.07
CA THR A 560 1.98 1.94 2.90
C THR A 560 0.61 1.68 2.23
N PRO A 561 -0.51 2.28 2.68
CA PRO A 561 -1.79 2.15 1.99
C PRO A 561 -1.79 2.71 0.58
N LEU A 562 -1.09 3.83 0.35
CA LEU A 562 -0.97 4.46 -0.97
C LEU A 562 -0.22 3.54 -1.96
N ALA A 563 0.76 2.79 -1.47
CA ALA A 563 1.40 1.72 -2.24
C ALA A 563 0.44 0.56 -2.51
N GLY A 564 -0.30 0.14 -1.47
CA GLY A 564 -1.30 -0.91 -1.54
C GLY A 564 -2.29 -0.68 -2.67
N ILE A 565 -2.94 0.48 -2.69
CA ILE A 565 -3.90 0.87 -3.73
C ILE A 565 -3.23 1.22 -5.08
N GLY A 566 -1.89 1.27 -5.13
CA GLY A 566 -1.12 1.49 -6.36
C GLY A 566 -0.95 2.95 -6.77
N VAL A 567 -1.16 3.92 -5.87
CA VAL A 567 -1.01 5.36 -6.15
C VAL A 567 0.46 5.79 -6.18
N ILE A 568 1.31 5.14 -5.40
CA ILE A 568 2.76 5.41 -5.32
C ILE A 568 3.52 4.11 -5.50
N SER A 569 4.59 4.13 -6.31
CA SER A 569 5.42 2.96 -6.56
C SER A 569 6.45 2.80 -5.43
N ILE A 570 6.97 1.59 -5.26
CA ILE A 570 7.99 1.32 -4.25
C ILE A 570 9.28 2.10 -4.52
N GLU A 571 9.61 2.32 -5.79
CA GLU A 571 10.75 3.13 -6.22
C GLU A 571 10.65 4.58 -5.77
N ARG A 572 9.42 5.10 -5.59
CA ARG A 572 9.15 6.44 -5.07
C ARG A 572 9.03 6.47 -3.55
N ILE A 573 8.48 5.41 -2.95
CA ILE A 573 8.40 5.26 -1.50
C ILE A 573 9.79 5.13 -0.88
N TYR A 574 10.70 4.40 -1.53
CA TYR A 574 12.03 4.17 -1.00
C TYR A 574 12.78 5.47 -0.63
N PRO A 575 12.99 6.45 -1.54
CA PRO A 575 13.58 7.73 -1.16
C PRO A 575 12.79 8.50 -0.11
N LEU A 576 11.46 8.51 -0.16
CA LEU A 576 10.63 9.19 0.84
C LEU A 576 10.89 8.62 2.25
N THR A 577 11.00 7.30 2.35
CA THR A 577 11.33 6.59 3.59
C THR A 577 12.76 6.89 4.06
N LEU A 578 13.75 6.89 3.15
CA LEU A 578 15.12 7.29 3.49
C LEU A 578 15.18 8.72 4.04
N GLY A 579 14.45 9.63 3.39
CA GLY A 579 14.26 10.99 3.85
C GLY A 579 13.67 11.03 5.26
N SER A 580 12.63 10.23 5.50
CA SER A 580 11.97 10.13 6.79
C SER A 580 12.93 9.70 7.91
N ASN A 581 13.82 8.75 7.64
CA ASN A 581 14.83 8.33 8.63
C ASN A 581 15.79 9.44 9.01
N VAL A 582 16.23 10.25 8.03
CA VAL A 582 17.04 11.44 8.30
C VAL A 582 16.22 12.46 9.09
N GLY A 583 14.98 12.73 8.69
CA GLY A 583 14.12 13.70 9.37
C GLY A 583 13.83 13.35 10.84
N THR A 584 13.67 12.07 11.17
CA THR A 584 13.45 11.62 12.55
C THR A 584 14.64 11.94 13.46
N THR A 585 15.87 12.00 12.94
CA THR A 585 17.07 12.31 13.75
C THR A 585 17.03 13.71 14.36
N THR A 586 16.24 14.63 13.79
CA THR A 586 16.01 15.96 14.37
C THR A 586 15.38 15.88 15.77
N THR A 587 14.56 14.86 16.05
CA THR A 587 14.00 14.65 17.40
C THR A 587 15.09 14.36 18.44
N GLY A 588 16.09 13.55 18.08
CA GLY A 588 17.24 13.25 18.92
C GLY A 588 18.13 14.47 19.14
N ILE A 589 18.31 15.29 18.09
CA ILE A 589 19.05 16.56 18.19
C ILE A 589 18.32 17.53 19.13
N LEU A 590 17.00 17.69 18.98
CA LEU A 590 16.19 18.52 19.88
C LEU A 590 16.26 18.03 21.32
N ALA A 591 16.20 16.71 21.54
CA ALA A 591 16.36 16.09 22.87
C ALA A 591 17.77 16.32 23.45
N ALA A 592 18.81 16.34 22.62
CA ALA A 592 20.16 16.62 23.07
C ALA A 592 20.31 18.08 23.51
N LEU A 593 19.67 19.00 22.78
CA LEU A 593 19.69 20.44 23.06
C LEU A 593 18.91 20.85 24.33
N THR A 594 18.07 19.97 24.89
CA THR A 594 17.43 20.21 26.20
C THR A 594 18.30 19.76 27.38
N ALA A 595 19.39 19.03 27.13
CA ALA A 595 20.28 18.54 28.17
C ALA A 595 21.09 19.66 28.83
N ASP A 596 21.63 19.39 30.02
CA ASP A 596 22.51 20.31 30.73
C ASP A 596 23.82 20.55 29.96
N ALA A 597 24.37 21.75 30.09
CA ALA A 597 25.62 22.17 29.46
C ALA A 597 26.79 21.20 29.69
N SER A 598 26.86 20.61 30.88
CA SER A 598 27.93 19.70 31.29
C SER A 598 27.93 18.38 30.52
N VAL A 599 26.76 17.92 30.06
CA VAL A 599 26.58 16.64 29.36
C VAL A 599 26.22 16.81 27.88
N LEU A 600 26.09 18.05 27.42
CA LEU A 600 25.63 18.41 26.08
C LEU A 600 26.51 17.84 24.96
N ASP A 601 27.83 17.79 25.17
CA ASP A 601 28.77 17.20 24.21
C ASP A 601 28.42 15.72 23.96
N ASN A 602 28.12 14.96 25.02
CA ASN A 602 27.80 13.54 24.94
C ASN A 602 26.41 13.29 24.32
N THR A 603 25.42 14.11 24.66
CA THR A 603 24.06 13.97 24.12
C THR A 603 23.99 14.35 22.65
N LEU A 604 24.68 15.42 22.23
CA LEU A 604 24.81 15.80 20.83
C LEU A 604 25.62 14.78 20.02
N GLN A 605 26.68 14.20 20.62
CA GLN A 605 27.44 13.13 19.96
C GLN A 605 26.53 11.95 19.63
N LEU A 606 25.68 11.50 20.57
CA LEU A 606 24.73 10.43 20.31
C LEU A 606 23.70 10.81 19.23
N ALA A 607 23.16 12.02 19.29
CA ALA A 607 22.21 12.51 18.29
C ALA A 607 22.84 12.56 16.88
N PHE A 608 24.10 13.00 16.78
CA PHE A 608 24.83 12.95 15.51
C PHE A 608 25.20 11.54 15.09
N ALA A 609 25.46 10.61 16.01
CA ALA A 609 25.65 9.20 15.67
C ALA A 609 24.40 8.62 15.00
N HIS A 610 23.20 9.00 15.46
CA HIS A 610 21.95 8.64 14.81
C HIS A 610 21.83 9.23 13.40
N LEU A 611 22.16 10.51 13.23
CA LEU A 611 22.16 11.18 11.93
C LEU A 611 23.16 10.53 10.95
N PHE A 612 24.40 10.33 11.39
CA PHE A 612 25.49 9.76 10.60
C PHE A 612 25.22 8.31 10.22
N PHE A 613 24.61 7.52 11.12
CA PHE A 613 24.16 6.16 10.81
C PHE A 613 23.22 6.16 9.58
N ASN A 614 22.20 7.03 9.58
CA ASN A 614 21.23 7.11 8.50
C ASN A 614 21.84 7.67 7.20
N ILE A 615 22.65 8.72 7.29
CA ILE A 615 23.34 9.30 6.12
C ILE A 615 24.29 8.27 5.50
N THR A 616 25.08 7.56 6.31
CA THR A 616 26.02 6.54 5.82
C THR A 616 25.27 5.38 5.17
N GLY A 617 24.16 4.91 5.78
CA GLY A 617 23.29 3.92 5.16
C GLY A 617 22.77 4.37 3.79
N ILE A 618 22.31 5.62 3.68
CA ILE A 618 21.87 6.19 2.39
C ILE A 618 23.02 6.13 1.38
N LEU A 619 24.22 6.59 1.72
CA LEU A 619 25.39 6.54 0.84
C LEU A 619 25.73 5.11 0.39
N LEU A 620 25.52 4.11 1.24
CA LEU A 620 25.77 2.70 0.93
C LEU A 620 24.70 2.03 0.05
N PHE A 621 23.45 2.50 0.04
CA PHE A 621 22.35 1.77 -0.61
C PHE A 621 21.51 2.58 -1.60
N TYR A 622 21.78 3.88 -1.79
CA TYR A 622 20.92 4.75 -2.60
C TYR A 622 21.55 5.42 -3.83
N PRO A 623 22.77 6.03 -3.76
CA PRO A 623 23.29 6.87 -4.84
C PRO A 623 23.38 6.17 -6.18
N ILE A 624 23.85 4.93 -6.20
CA ILE A 624 24.06 4.19 -7.44
C ILE A 624 22.90 3.22 -7.66
N PRO A 625 22.22 3.22 -8.84
CA PRO A 625 21.01 2.42 -9.07
C PRO A 625 21.15 0.92 -8.79
N TRP A 626 22.33 0.33 -9.00
CA TRP A 626 22.55 -1.10 -8.74
C TRP A 626 22.69 -1.43 -7.24
N MET A 627 23.01 -0.44 -6.40
CA MET A 627 23.12 -0.56 -4.93
C MET A 627 21.77 -0.52 -4.22
N ARG A 628 20.67 -0.22 -4.95
CA ARG A 628 19.29 -0.16 -4.43
C ARG A 628 18.69 -1.56 -4.17
N PHE A 629 19.49 -2.46 -3.57
CA PHE A 629 19.11 -3.80 -3.16
C PHE A 629 17.88 -3.85 -2.21
N PRO A 630 17.65 -2.89 -1.30
CA PRO A 630 16.46 -2.90 -0.44
C PRO A 630 15.15 -3.00 -1.22
N ILE A 631 15.04 -2.34 -2.38
CA ILE A 631 13.86 -2.44 -3.26
C ILE A 631 13.67 -3.88 -3.73
N ARG A 632 14.74 -4.55 -4.19
CA ARG A 632 14.64 -5.92 -4.72
C ARG A 632 14.21 -6.92 -3.65
N LEU A 633 14.80 -6.83 -2.45
CA LEU A 633 14.44 -7.68 -1.32
C LEU A 633 12.99 -7.47 -0.88
N ALA A 634 12.55 -6.22 -0.80
CA ALA A 634 11.16 -5.90 -0.45
C ALA A 634 10.16 -6.44 -1.47
N LYS A 635 10.48 -6.36 -2.78
CA LYS A 635 9.66 -6.96 -3.84
C LYS A 635 9.56 -8.48 -3.73
N ILE A 636 10.64 -9.16 -3.35
CA ILE A 636 10.63 -10.61 -3.09
C ILE A 636 9.67 -10.92 -1.93
N LEU A 637 9.80 -10.21 -0.81
CA LEU A 637 8.93 -10.39 0.35
C LEU A 637 7.45 -10.13 0.02
N GLY A 638 7.14 -9.08 -0.73
CA GLY A 638 5.78 -8.81 -1.22
C GLY A 638 5.24 -9.90 -2.13
N ASN A 639 6.05 -10.39 -3.08
CA ASN A 639 5.63 -11.49 -3.97
C ASN A 639 5.35 -12.77 -3.18
N THR A 640 6.13 -13.04 -2.13
CA THR A 640 5.88 -14.16 -1.21
C THR A 640 4.57 -13.99 -0.46
N THR A 641 4.23 -12.80 0.06
CA THR A 641 2.94 -12.57 0.74
C THR A 641 1.74 -12.62 -0.20
N ALA A 642 1.95 -12.30 -1.48
CA ALA A 642 0.96 -12.55 -2.51
C ALA A 642 0.67 -14.05 -2.58
N LYS A 643 1.70 -14.90 -2.66
CA LYS A 643 1.53 -16.36 -2.73
C LYS A 643 0.96 -16.93 -1.43
N TYR A 644 1.57 -16.61 -0.29
CA TYR A 644 1.26 -17.15 1.05
C TYR A 644 0.90 -16.03 2.02
N ARG A 645 -0.40 -15.81 2.30
CA ARG A 645 -0.85 -14.66 3.11
C ARG A 645 -0.35 -14.72 4.56
N TRP A 646 -0.28 -15.91 5.16
CA TRP A 646 0.17 -16.09 6.54
C TRP A 646 1.66 -15.73 6.74
N PHE A 647 2.44 -15.70 5.66
CA PHE A 647 3.88 -15.39 5.69
C PHE A 647 4.15 -14.03 6.34
N SER A 648 3.28 -13.04 6.15
CA SER A 648 3.46 -11.70 6.74
C SER A 648 3.43 -11.71 8.27
N ILE A 649 2.55 -12.50 8.87
CA ILE A 649 2.41 -12.63 10.33
C ILE A 649 3.63 -13.35 10.87
N VAL A 650 4.04 -14.44 10.22
CA VAL A 650 5.26 -15.17 10.60
C VAL A 650 6.50 -14.29 10.45
N TYR A 651 6.61 -13.52 9.36
CA TYR A 651 7.67 -12.54 9.16
C TYR A 651 7.69 -11.52 10.30
N LEU A 652 6.55 -10.91 10.63
CA LEU A 652 6.45 -9.92 11.70
C LEU A 652 6.91 -10.51 13.04
N LEU A 653 6.35 -11.66 13.43
CA LEU A 653 6.71 -12.30 14.70
C LEU A 653 8.18 -12.73 14.72
N THR A 654 8.69 -13.24 13.61
CA THR A 654 10.07 -13.74 13.53
C THR A 654 11.07 -12.59 13.57
N VAL A 655 10.91 -11.59 12.72
CA VAL A 655 11.89 -10.51 12.54
C VAL A 655 11.91 -9.55 13.74
N PHE A 656 10.75 -9.23 14.32
CA PHE A 656 10.65 -8.22 15.38
C PHE A 656 10.61 -8.79 16.80
N PHE A 657 10.34 -10.09 16.98
CA PHE A 657 10.27 -10.72 18.31
C PHE A 657 11.16 -11.95 18.44
N LEU A 658 10.90 -13.02 17.69
CA LEU A 658 11.57 -14.32 17.91
C LEU A 658 13.07 -14.25 17.65
N LEU A 659 13.50 -13.65 16.54
CA LEU A 659 14.91 -13.55 16.17
C LEU A 659 15.70 -12.63 17.13
N PRO A 660 15.21 -11.41 17.49
CA PRO A 660 15.82 -10.61 18.54
C PRO A 660 15.90 -11.35 19.88
N ILE A 661 14.83 -11.98 20.35
CA ILE A 661 14.82 -12.74 21.61
C ILE A 661 15.81 -13.91 21.56
N PHE A 662 15.87 -14.64 20.45
CA PHE A 662 16.83 -15.72 20.26
C PHE A 662 18.27 -15.22 20.40
N PHE A 663 18.65 -14.17 19.67
CA PHE A 663 20.00 -13.61 19.77
C PHE A 663 20.28 -12.98 21.14
N PHE A 664 19.26 -12.47 21.83
CA PHE A 664 19.38 -11.97 23.20
C PHE A 664 19.74 -13.12 24.13
N LEU A 665 18.99 -14.22 24.10
CA LEU A 665 19.25 -15.40 24.92
C LEU A 665 20.63 -16.00 24.63
N VAL A 666 21.02 -16.10 23.36
CA VAL A 666 22.37 -16.57 22.97
C VAL A 666 23.45 -15.61 23.49
N SER A 667 23.20 -14.29 23.48
CA SER A 667 24.15 -13.31 24.03
C SER A 667 24.33 -13.41 25.55
N LEU A 668 23.35 -13.95 26.28
CA LEU A 668 23.48 -14.24 27.72
C LEU A 668 24.50 -15.36 27.98
N ALA A 669 24.68 -16.28 27.03
CA ALA A 669 25.61 -17.41 27.14
C ALA A 669 27.09 -17.02 26.89
N GLY A 670 27.37 -15.73 26.67
CA GLY A 670 28.70 -15.16 26.56
C GLY A 670 29.16 -14.83 25.12
N PRO A 671 30.18 -13.98 24.96
CA PRO A 671 30.61 -13.48 23.64
C PRO A 671 31.12 -14.56 22.69
N LEU A 672 31.81 -15.58 23.21
CA LEU A 672 32.34 -16.68 22.39
C LEU A 672 31.20 -17.53 21.81
N THR A 673 30.24 -17.92 22.64
CA THR A 673 29.03 -18.66 22.23
C THR A 673 28.26 -17.89 21.17
N PHE A 674 28.05 -16.60 21.41
CA PHE A 674 27.40 -15.73 20.44
C PHE A 674 28.17 -15.68 19.11
N ALA A 675 29.49 -15.44 19.15
CA ALA A 675 30.30 -15.37 17.94
C ALA A 675 30.21 -16.67 17.13
N VAL A 676 30.33 -17.84 17.77
CA VAL A 676 30.22 -19.14 17.09
C VAL A 676 28.83 -19.31 16.45
N VAL A 677 27.75 -19.11 17.20
CA VAL A 677 26.37 -19.28 16.69
C VAL A 677 26.08 -18.28 15.57
N PHE A 678 26.49 -17.03 15.73
CA PHE A 678 26.26 -15.97 14.74
C PHE A 678 27.09 -16.19 13.47
N THR A 679 28.36 -16.60 13.59
CA THR A 679 29.20 -16.96 12.43
C THR A 679 28.63 -18.16 11.68
N LEU A 680 28.15 -19.19 12.38
CA LEU A 680 27.47 -20.33 11.75
C LEU A 680 26.18 -19.90 11.04
N PHE A 681 25.38 -19.03 11.66
CA PHE A 681 24.16 -18.48 11.07
C PHE A 681 24.46 -17.68 9.78
N LEU A 682 25.42 -16.76 9.83
CA LEU A 682 25.86 -15.99 8.66
C LEU A 682 26.45 -16.90 7.57
N ALA A 683 27.32 -17.83 7.92
CA ALA A 683 27.93 -18.77 6.98
C ALA A 683 26.84 -19.59 6.26
N THR A 684 25.80 -20.02 6.98
CA THR A 684 24.66 -20.75 6.41
C THR A 684 23.89 -19.88 5.42
N ILE A 685 23.51 -18.65 5.80
CA ILE A 685 22.79 -17.72 4.91
C ILE A 685 23.62 -17.37 3.68
N SER A 686 24.90 -17.03 3.86
CA SER A 686 25.81 -16.71 2.77
C SER A 686 26.00 -17.89 1.82
N SER A 687 26.11 -19.12 2.35
CA SER A 687 26.22 -20.33 1.54
C SER A 687 24.96 -20.58 0.72
N ILE A 688 23.77 -20.46 1.32
CA ILE A 688 22.49 -20.59 0.62
C ILE A 688 22.37 -19.55 -0.49
N MET A 689 22.71 -18.29 -0.19
CA MET A 689 22.64 -17.19 -1.14
C MET A 689 23.63 -17.39 -2.30
N LEU A 690 24.87 -17.80 -2.01
CA LEU A 690 25.89 -18.12 -3.02
C LEU A 690 25.45 -19.28 -3.92
N ILE A 691 24.92 -20.36 -3.33
CA ILE A 691 24.39 -21.51 -4.08
C ILE A 691 23.25 -21.06 -5.00
N ASN A 692 22.28 -20.27 -4.51
CA ASN A 692 21.17 -19.76 -5.32
C ASN A 692 21.67 -18.86 -6.49
N ILE A 693 22.69 -18.03 -6.24
CA ILE A 693 23.31 -17.23 -7.30
C ILE A 693 24.01 -18.13 -8.33
N MET A 694 24.73 -19.16 -7.88
CA MET A 694 25.41 -20.12 -8.76
C MET A 694 24.41 -20.96 -9.57
N GLN A 695 23.31 -21.41 -8.97
CA GLN A 695 22.22 -22.11 -9.67
C GLN A 695 21.65 -21.27 -10.81
N SER A 696 21.49 -19.95 -10.61
CA SER A 696 20.92 -19.06 -11.62
C SER A 696 21.90 -18.62 -12.71
N ARG A 697 23.20 -18.47 -12.39
CA ARG A 697 24.20 -17.95 -13.35
C ARG A 697 25.03 -19.02 -14.05
N ARG A 698 25.44 -20.08 -13.33
CA ARG A 698 26.40 -21.10 -13.78
C ARG A 698 26.08 -22.45 -13.12
N PRO A 699 24.92 -23.09 -13.38
CA PRO A 699 24.53 -24.33 -12.69
C PRO A 699 25.47 -25.51 -12.93
N SER A 700 26.23 -25.51 -14.04
CA SER A 700 27.23 -26.53 -14.35
C SER A 700 28.37 -26.61 -13.32
N TRP A 701 28.67 -25.52 -12.62
CA TRP A 701 29.73 -25.44 -11.61
C TRP A 701 29.32 -26.07 -10.26
N LEU A 702 28.04 -26.38 -10.07
CA LEU A 702 27.55 -27.04 -8.86
C LEU A 702 27.48 -28.57 -9.07
N PRO A 703 27.81 -29.35 -8.03
CA PRO A 703 27.52 -30.79 -8.00
C PRO A 703 26.04 -31.05 -8.27
N LEU A 704 25.69 -32.18 -8.90
CA LEU A 704 24.32 -32.54 -9.28
C LEU A 704 23.28 -32.30 -8.17
N LYS A 705 23.60 -32.65 -6.92
CA LYS A 705 22.72 -32.42 -5.77
C LYS A 705 22.49 -30.94 -5.44
N LEU A 706 23.46 -30.05 -5.63
CA LEU A 706 23.33 -28.63 -5.30
C LEU A 706 22.76 -27.79 -6.46
N ARG A 707 22.52 -28.38 -7.63
CA ARG A 707 21.91 -27.68 -8.78
C ARG A 707 20.44 -27.33 -8.54
N THR A 708 19.75 -28.11 -7.72
CA THR A 708 18.38 -27.84 -7.28
C THR A 708 18.25 -28.18 -5.81
N TRP A 709 17.26 -27.62 -5.11
CA TRP A 709 16.99 -27.95 -3.72
C TRP A 709 16.07 -29.18 -3.55
N ASN A 710 15.75 -29.89 -4.64
CA ASN A 710 14.77 -30.99 -4.66
C ASN A 710 15.16 -32.22 -3.80
N TRP A 711 16.42 -32.31 -3.39
CA TRP A 711 16.90 -33.36 -2.49
C TRP A 711 16.59 -33.07 -1.01
N LEU A 712 16.29 -31.81 -0.67
CA LEU A 712 15.83 -31.45 0.66
C LEU A 712 14.35 -31.85 0.82
N PRO A 713 13.89 -32.12 2.04
CA PRO A 713 12.48 -32.23 2.32
C PRO A 713 11.69 -31.01 1.82
N LEU A 714 10.49 -31.24 1.30
CA LEU A 714 9.64 -30.22 0.67
C LEU A 714 9.43 -28.97 1.54
N TRP A 715 9.35 -29.12 2.87
CA TRP A 715 9.19 -28.01 3.82
C TRP A 715 10.43 -27.10 3.97
N MET A 716 11.62 -27.58 3.57
CA MET A 716 12.87 -26.80 3.62
C MET A 716 13.08 -25.93 2.39
N HIS A 717 12.40 -26.22 1.28
CA HIS A 717 12.58 -25.51 0.01
C HIS A 717 11.28 -25.05 -0.66
N SER A 718 10.11 -25.37 -0.07
CA SER A 718 8.80 -24.85 -0.46
C SER A 718 7.94 -24.59 0.78
N LEU A 719 7.13 -23.52 0.72
CA LEU A 719 6.13 -23.22 1.74
C LEU A 719 4.77 -23.92 1.47
N ASP A 720 4.62 -24.59 0.32
CA ASP A 720 3.36 -25.26 -0.08
C ASP A 720 2.84 -26.30 0.93
N PRO A 721 3.69 -27.14 1.58
CA PRO A 721 3.21 -28.08 2.58
C PRO A 721 2.60 -27.39 3.81
N MET A 722 3.22 -26.30 4.26
CA MET A 722 2.76 -25.52 5.41
C MET A 722 1.50 -24.72 5.08
N ASP A 723 1.41 -24.19 3.86
CA ASP A 723 0.20 -23.54 3.36
C ASP A 723 -0.99 -24.51 3.34
N SER A 724 -0.78 -25.72 2.83
CA SER A 724 -1.81 -26.78 2.81
C SER A 724 -2.28 -27.17 4.22
N PHE A 725 -1.35 -27.24 5.18
CA PHE A 725 -1.68 -27.51 6.58
C PHE A 725 -2.49 -26.37 7.21
N LEU A 726 -2.08 -25.12 7.01
CA LEU A 726 -2.77 -23.95 7.57
C LEU A 726 -4.16 -23.73 6.95
N ILE A 727 -4.34 -24.05 5.66
CA ILE A 727 -5.65 -24.04 5.01
C ILE A 727 -6.57 -25.08 5.65
N LYS A 728 -6.11 -26.33 5.84
CA LYS A 728 -6.87 -27.38 6.54
C LYS A 728 -7.21 -27.00 7.99
N LEU A 729 -6.26 -26.38 8.70
CA LEU A 729 -6.49 -25.90 10.07
C LEU A 729 -7.58 -24.82 10.09
N ARG A 730 -7.55 -23.87 9.15
CA ARG A 730 -8.57 -22.82 8.99
C ARG A 730 -9.95 -23.39 8.67
N GLU A 731 -10.01 -24.38 7.79
CA GLU A 731 -11.26 -25.08 7.45
C GLU A 731 -11.84 -25.81 8.67
N ASN A 732 -11.00 -26.48 9.46
CA ASN A 732 -11.41 -27.12 10.72
C ASN A 732 -11.87 -26.13 11.79
N ILE A 733 -11.27 -24.93 11.87
CA ILE A 733 -11.69 -23.87 12.79
C ILE A 733 -13.01 -23.24 12.32
N ASN A 734 -13.19 -23.01 11.01
CA ASN A 734 -14.46 -22.49 10.47
C ASN A 734 -15.62 -23.49 10.65
N PHE A 735 -15.35 -24.79 10.68
CA PHE A 735 -16.35 -25.83 10.98
C PHE A 735 -16.89 -25.71 12.42
N LEU A 736 -16.10 -25.18 13.37
CA LEU A 736 -16.53 -24.90 14.75
C LEU A 736 -17.36 -23.61 14.90
N TYR A 737 -17.31 -22.70 13.91
CA TYR A 737 -18.02 -21.40 13.94
C TYR A 737 -19.20 -21.32 12.96
N CYS A 738 -19.52 -22.39 12.21
CA CYS A 738 -20.78 -22.46 11.47
C CYS A 738 -21.94 -22.63 12.46
N CYS A 739 -22.67 -21.53 12.70
CA CYS A 739 -24.01 -21.54 13.27
C CYS A 739 -24.84 -22.67 12.63
N LYS A 740 -25.39 -23.54 13.47
CA LYS A 740 -26.45 -24.48 13.08
C LYS A 740 -27.54 -23.73 12.29
N PRO A 741 -28.03 -24.28 11.18
CA PRO A 741 -29.23 -23.74 10.55
C PRO A 741 -30.38 -23.83 11.56
N HIS A 742 -31.05 -22.71 11.82
CA HIS A 742 -32.36 -22.72 12.48
C HIS A 742 -33.32 -23.49 11.56
N SER A 743 -33.59 -24.75 11.91
CA SER A 743 -34.77 -25.48 11.45
C SER A 743 -36.01 -24.74 11.93
N GLY A 744 -36.93 -24.49 11.00
CA GLY A 744 -38.05 -23.59 11.18
C GLY A 744 -39.03 -23.98 12.30
N ASN A 745 -39.71 -22.95 12.79
CA ASN A 745 -41.08 -23.05 13.28
C ASN A 745 -41.87 -21.90 12.66
N SER A 746 -42.82 -22.26 11.79
CA SER A 746 -43.88 -21.37 11.32
C SER A 746 -44.79 -20.98 12.49
N PRO A 747 -45.12 -19.70 12.71
CA PRO A 747 -46.28 -19.35 13.52
C PRO A 747 -47.53 -19.49 12.66
N THR A 748 -48.31 -20.53 12.94
CA THR A 748 -49.70 -20.63 12.55
C THR A 748 -50.46 -19.40 13.01
N ALA A 749 -51.23 -18.82 12.11
CA ALA A 749 -52.29 -17.86 12.41
C ALA A 749 -53.24 -18.41 13.48
N LYS A 750 -53.50 -17.63 14.52
CA LYS A 750 -54.75 -17.65 15.29
C LYS A 750 -55.14 -16.23 15.70
N SER A 751 -56.28 -15.81 15.16
CA SER A 751 -57.28 -14.87 15.69
C SER A 751 -56.90 -14.01 16.90
N THR A 752 -56.84 -12.69 16.70
CA THR A 752 -57.91 -11.72 17.02
C THR A 752 -57.50 -10.34 16.52
#